data_AF-A0A3N2RP60-F1
#
_entry.id   AF-A0A3N2RP60-F1
#
_cell.length_a   1.000
_cell.length_b   1.000
_cell.length_c   1.000
_cell.angle_alpha   90.00
_cell.angle_beta   90.00
_cell.angle_gamma   90.00
#
_symmetry.space_group_name_H-M   'P 1'
#
loop_
_entity.id
_entity.type
_entity.pdbx_description
1 polymer ?
#
loop_
_entity_poly.entity_id
_entity_poly.type
_entity_poly.pdbx_seq_one_letter_code
_entity_poly.pdbx_strand_id
1 'polypeptide(L)'
;MPMNISRENKMYAESKSSYSLEDLYDDVMQSISDGLNIVADVNAAKIVKLDPGIADDIHIDAAIENINKKLDVVKSIIDLALLYDKVINGEDTIGDWVDAAESIATAMVSVGIAPELAGVITVLGVYNVVADSGIPALLGKVMAQQIINAIYKNGLYDQNTGDEIFPPGDNPLITPDPNGPAADQTSPIILDLDGDGIETRSSHSGVFFDHDGNLFAESTGWVGTDDGLLVFDKNTNGVIENGNELFGNNTQLSDGSLAENGYIALQELDDNQDGLINNMDAAWQQLNVWQDKNGNAQADAGELLSLEEAGIISIGTQYNHSTYIDAQGNAHKQVSNITMSDESVNDSADVWFDINSGYTNYGLDIVIPYSIRMLPYIRGFGNLPDLHVAMTKDPELKTLVERYVVDPQNSGEELLEEIILLWSGVQDVAIDSRGDNIDARHLAVIEIASGGSYKNRTNGTVDPLPNAALLLEDEFTHFASYVEACLLSQTLYVEDFSYISLTVKPDLSGLTLDFHAFEEHLADLKRNDVNRYLQVRTVFYNQMTYLPAFAEERERLGIRGDLLIAGGEGDDVIKGKDTSDYLWGGAGNDNLNSSSGNDTLVGGSGNDKLTGYYGSDTYLFNAGDGQDTIIEDMSYSNDVDRLVLGDGLLTENT
;
A
#
# COMPACT_ATOMS: atom_id res chain seq x y z
N MET A 1 -10.29 30.83 -66.67
CA MET A 1 -8.91 30.35 -66.50
C MET A 1 -8.70 30.07 -65.03
N PRO A 2 -8.34 28.82 -64.68
CA PRO A 2 -7.38 28.59 -63.61
C PRO A 2 -6.18 27.80 -64.13
N MET A 3 -5.03 28.08 -63.53
CA MET A 3 -3.70 27.75 -64.00
C MET A 3 -3.27 26.35 -63.54
N ASN A 4 -2.49 25.72 -64.40
CA ASN A 4 -1.96 24.36 -64.37
C ASN A 4 -0.87 24.23 -63.29
N ILE A 5 -0.96 23.24 -62.39
CA ILE A 5 0.20 22.71 -61.63
C ILE A 5 0.32 21.22 -61.94
N SER A 6 1.56 20.82 -62.19
CA SER A 6 2.04 19.71 -63.00
C SER A 6 1.77 18.31 -62.45
N ARG A 7 1.46 17.41 -63.39
CA ARG A 7 1.79 15.98 -63.60
C ARG A 7 2.50 15.08 -62.55
N GLU A 8 2.89 15.52 -61.37
CA GLU A 8 3.52 14.67 -60.35
C GLU A 8 2.53 13.98 -59.41
N ASN A 9 1.35 14.56 -59.17
CA ASN A 9 0.36 14.01 -58.23
C ASN A 9 -0.56 12.91 -58.81
N LYS A 10 -0.19 12.30 -59.94
CA LYS A 10 -0.97 11.20 -60.55
C LYS A 10 -0.16 9.92 -60.83
N MET A 11 1.12 9.87 -60.44
CA MET A 11 1.94 8.65 -60.55
C MET A 11 2.19 7.94 -59.21
N TYR A 12 1.84 8.54 -58.07
CA TYR A 12 2.11 7.92 -56.76
C TYR A 12 1.08 6.86 -56.32
N ALA A 13 -0.03 6.69 -57.04
CA ALA A 13 -1.11 5.78 -56.65
C ALA A 13 -1.13 4.44 -57.39
N GLU A 14 -0.19 4.16 -58.30
CA GLU A 14 -0.27 2.95 -59.15
C GLU A 14 1.02 2.11 -59.26
N SER A 15 2.00 2.24 -58.35
CA SER A 15 3.08 1.24 -58.28
C SER A 15 3.65 1.01 -56.88
N LYS A 16 3.07 0.05 -56.14
CA LYS A 16 3.76 -0.98 -55.33
C LYS A 16 2.72 -1.68 -54.46
N SER A 17 2.16 -2.77 -54.98
CA SER A 17 1.51 -3.81 -54.17
C SER A 17 2.60 -4.57 -53.40
N SER A 18 2.39 -4.73 -52.08
CA SER A 18 3.26 -5.30 -51.01
C SER A 18 4.27 -4.34 -50.39
N TYR A 19 3.84 -3.60 -49.37
CA TYR A 19 4.69 -3.05 -48.31
C TYR A 19 4.52 -3.96 -47.09
N SER A 20 5.59 -4.57 -46.59
CA SER A 20 5.56 -5.35 -45.34
C SER A 20 5.66 -4.42 -44.12
N LEU A 21 5.34 -4.93 -42.92
CA LEU A 21 5.53 -4.19 -41.66
C LEU A 21 7.01 -3.85 -41.42
N GLU A 22 7.93 -4.71 -41.88
CA GLU A 22 9.38 -4.46 -41.88
C GLU A 22 9.77 -3.30 -42.81
N ASP A 23 9.15 -3.17 -43.99
CA ASP A 23 9.41 -2.05 -44.91
C ASP A 23 8.91 -0.71 -44.33
N LEU A 24 7.80 -0.74 -43.59
CA LEU A 24 7.25 0.45 -42.91
C LEU A 24 8.13 0.85 -41.70
N TYR A 25 8.68 -0.15 -40.99
CA TYR A 25 9.62 0.04 -39.89
C TYR A 25 10.92 0.70 -40.36
N ASP A 26 11.53 0.18 -41.45
CA ASP A 26 12.75 0.74 -42.02
C ASP A 26 12.55 2.20 -42.48
N ASP A 27 11.41 2.50 -43.12
CA ASP A 27 11.08 3.86 -43.57
C ASP A 27 10.86 4.84 -42.40
N VAL A 28 10.21 4.40 -41.30
CA VAL A 28 9.99 5.23 -40.10
C VAL A 28 11.30 5.49 -39.35
N MET A 29 12.14 4.45 -39.18
CA MET A 29 13.43 4.56 -38.48
C MET A 29 14.43 5.40 -39.28
N GLN A 30 14.43 5.29 -40.61
CA GLN A 30 15.20 6.16 -41.49
C GLN A 30 14.72 7.62 -41.38
N SER A 31 13.40 7.85 -41.34
CA SER A 31 12.84 9.20 -41.25
C SER A 31 13.08 9.87 -39.89
N ILE A 32 13.16 9.10 -38.79
CA ILE A 32 13.55 9.59 -37.46
C ILE A 32 15.05 9.90 -37.43
N SER A 33 15.90 9.04 -38.00
CA SER A 33 17.34 9.25 -38.11
C SER A 33 17.66 10.52 -38.94
N ASP A 34 16.98 10.69 -40.06
CA ASP A 34 17.13 11.86 -40.94
C ASP A 34 16.64 13.15 -40.24
N GLY A 35 15.53 13.09 -39.50
CA GLY A 35 15.02 14.20 -38.71
C GLY A 35 15.97 14.66 -37.61
N LEU A 36 16.66 13.72 -36.96
CA LEU A 36 17.65 14.01 -35.91
C LEU A 36 18.95 14.59 -36.47
N ASN A 37 19.43 14.10 -37.62
CA ASN A 37 20.58 14.68 -38.32
C ASN A 37 20.32 16.15 -38.71
N ILE A 38 19.09 16.47 -39.12
CA ILE A 38 18.68 17.84 -39.42
C ILE A 38 18.67 18.73 -38.16
N VAL A 39 18.19 18.22 -37.01
CA VAL A 39 18.17 18.99 -35.74
C VAL A 39 19.59 19.21 -35.21
N ALA A 40 20.47 18.21 -35.32
CA ALA A 40 21.88 18.31 -34.97
C ALA A 40 22.61 19.35 -35.85
N ASP A 41 22.41 19.30 -37.17
CA ASP A 41 22.99 20.25 -38.12
C ASP A 41 22.47 21.68 -37.91
N VAL A 42 21.18 21.86 -37.60
CA VAL A 42 20.57 23.17 -37.34
C VAL A 42 21.08 23.79 -36.04
N ASN A 43 21.30 22.98 -35.00
CA ASN A 43 21.85 23.44 -33.72
C ASN A 43 23.35 23.74 -33.82
N ALA A 44 24.13 22.90 -34.51
CA ALA A 44 25.54 23.17 -34.80
C ALA A 44 25.72 24.47 -35.62
N ALA A 45 24.88 24.68 -36.65
CA ALA A 45 24.93 25.88 -37.48
C ALA A 45 24.49 27.17 -36.76
N LYS A 46 23.62 27.08 -35.74
CA LYS A 46 23.22 28.21 -34.88
C LYS A 46 24.30 28.58 -33.87
N ILE A 47 24.98 27.60 -33.27
CA ILE A 47 26.00 27.80 -32.23
C ILE A 47 27.29 28.38 -32.85
N VAL A 48 27.73 27.87 -34.01
CA VAL A 48 28.90 28.41 -34.75
C VAL A 48 28.71 29.88 -35.20
N LYS A 49 27.46 30.33 -35.34
CA LYS A 49 27.14 31.74 -35.68
C LYS A 49 27.17 32.70 -34.49
N LEU A 50 27.11 32.19 -33.26
CA LEU A 50 26.95 33.02 -32.06
C LEU A 50 28.26 33.24 -31.30
N ASP A 51 29.16 32.26 -31.22
CA ASP A 51 30.54 32.44 -30.74
C ASP A 51 31.42 31.20 -31.07
N PRO A 52 32.52 31.32 -31.83
CA PRO A 52 33.41 30.19 -32.12
C PRO A 52 34.13 29.62 -30.89
N GLY A 53 34.16 30.32 -29.76
CA GLY A 53 34.94 29.94 -28.56
C GLY A 53 34.21 29.11 -27.51
N ILE A 54 32.92 28.81 -27.68
CA ILE A 54 32.08 28.10 -26.69
C ILE A 54 31.85 26.61 -27.07
N ALA A 55 32.46 26.14 -28.16
CA ALA A 55 32.24 24.77 -28.64
C ALA A 55 32.81 23.67 -27.73
N ASP A 56 33.73 23.98 -26.83
CA ASP A 56 34.45 22.98 -26.02
C ASP A 56 33.85 22.73 -24.63
N ASP A 57 32.77 23.42 -24.20
CA ASP A 57 32.33 23.38 -22.79
C ASP A 57 30.80 23.40 -22.57
N ILE A 58 30.03 22.85 -23.50
CA ILE A 58 28.61 22.54 -23.27
C ILE A 58 28.46 21.02 -23.28
N HIS A 59 27.80 20.47 -22.24
CA HIS A 59 27.37 19.08 -22.04
C HIS A 59 26.43 18.53 -23.13
N ILE A 60 26.74 18.77 -24.40
CA ILE A 60 26.06 18.22 -25.56
C ILE A 60 26.24 16.69 -25.56
N ASP A 61 27.42 16.19 -25.18
CA ASP A 61 27.70 14.76 -25.12
C ASP A 61 26.85 14.03 -24.08
N ALA A 62 26.64 14.59 -22.88
CA ALA A 62 25.80 13.99 -21.85
C ALA A 62 24.30 14.04 -22.21
N ALA A 63 23.85 15.11 -22.88
CA ALA A 63 22.49 15.21 -23.39
C ALA A 63 22.24 14.24 -24.56
N ILE A 64 23.20 14.09 -25.47
CA ILE A 64 23.18 13.09 -26.55
C ILE A 64 23.20 11.68 -25.98
N GLU A 65 24.01 11.41 -24.95
CA GLU A 65 24.06 10.12 -24.26
C GLU A 65 22.72 9.76 -23.59
N ASN A 66 22.08 10.72 -22.91
CA ASN A 66 20.76 10.52 -22.30
C ASN A 66 19.65 10.30 -23.35
N ILE A 67 19.69 11.05 -24.46
CA ILE A 67 18.76 10.87 -25.59
C ILE A 67 18.97 9.50 -26.24
N ASN A 68 20.21 9.05 -26.42
CA ASN A 68 20.52 7.73 -26.99
C ASN A 68 20.05 6.60 -26.07
N LYS A 69 20.22 6.71 -24.75
CA LYS A 69 19.70 5.74 -23.78
C LYS A 69 18.17 5.63 -23.83
N LYS A 70 17.46 6.77 -23.91
CA LYS A 70 16.00 6.80 -24.08
C LYS A 70 15.56 6.20 -25.42
N LEU A 71 16.33 6.41 -26.48
CA LEU A 71 16.06 5.83 -27.80
C LEU A 71 16.27 4.31 -27.81
N ASP A 72 17.26 3.80 -27.08
CA ASP A 72 17.53 2.36 -26.97
C ASP A 72 16.45 1.64 -26.15
N VAL A 73 15.85 2.30 -25.15
CA VAL A 73 14.63 1.82 -24.48
C VAL A 73 13.47 1.71 -25.47
N VAL A 74 13.24 2.74 -26.29
CA VAL A 74 12.17 2.73 -27.31
C VAL A 74 12.38 1.64 -28.35
N LYS A 75 13.60 1.42 -28.82
CA LYS A 75 13.94 0.31 -29.74
C LYS A 75 13.67 -1.05 -29.08
N SER A 76 14.09 -1.21 -27.83
CA SER A 76 13.92 -2.48 -27.10
C SER A 76 12.43 -2.82 -26.92
N ILE A 77 11.58 -1.83 -26.60
CA ILE A 77 10.12 -2.00 -26.52
C ILE A 77 9.53 -2.46 -27.86
N ILE A 78 10.02 -1.90 -28.98
CA ILE A 78 9.58 -2.28 -30.32
C ILE A 78 10.07 -3.69 -30.70
N ASP A 79 11.31 -4.04 -30.33
CA ASP A 79 11.87 -5.38 -30.56
C ASP A 79 11.12 -6.46 -29.77
N LEU A 80 10.64 -6.17 -28.55
CA LEU A 80 9.78 -7.06 -27.77
C LEU A 80 8.42 -7.29 -28.43
N ALA A 81 7.84 -6.25 -29.04
CA ALA A 81 6.59 -6.37 -29.79
C ALA A 81 6.77 -7.23 -31.06
N LEU A 82 7.93 -7.16 -31.72
CA LEU A 82 8.27 -8.00 -32.88
C LEU A 82 8.60 -9.45 -32.49
N LEU A 83 9.26 -9.66 -31.34
CA LEU A 83 9.55 -10.99 -30.80
C LEU A 83 8.26 -11.72 -30.40
N TYR A 84 7.26 -10.99 -29.88
CA TYR A 84 5.93 -11.52 -29.61
C TYR A 84 5.25 -12.08 -30.87
N ASP A 85 5.36 -11.38 -32.01
CA ASP A 85 4.81 -11.85 -33.30
C ASP A 85 5.43 -13.18 -33.74
N LYS A 86 6.71 -13.40 -33.43
CA LYS A 86 7.38 -14.69 -33.70
C LYS A 86 6.93 -15.80 -32.76
N VAL A 87 6.71 -15.49 -31.47
CA VAL A 87 6.20 -16.47 -30.48
C VAL A 87 4.80 -16.95 -30.84
N ILE A 88 3.89 -16.06 -31.25
CA ILE A 88 2.52 -16.45 -31.64
C ILE A 88 2.47 -17.23 -32.97
N ASN A 89 3.45 -17.00 -33.86
CA ASN A 89 3.62 -17.77 -35.09
C ASN A 89 4.38 -19.09 -34.88
N GLY A 90 4.77 -19.39 -33.64
CA GLY A 90 5.48 -20.62 -33.25
C GLY A 90 6.93 -20.65 -33.73
N GLU A 91 7.50 -19.49 -34.06
CA GLU A 91 8.87 -19.31 -34.51
C GLU A 91 9.84 -19.16 -33.33
N ASP A 92 9.37 -18.64 -32.18
CA ASP A 92 10.12 -18.46 -30.93
C ASP A 92 9.32 -18.95 -29.70
N THR A 93 9.93 -18.99 -28.50
CA THR A 93 9.29 -19.50 -27.27
C THR A 93 8.86 -18.39 -26.30
N ILE A 94 7.94 -18.72 -25.39
CA ILE A 94 7.53 -17.81 -24.29
C ILE A 94 8.74 -17.42 -23.39
N GLY A 95 9.75 -18.28 -23.27
CA GLY A 95 10.97 -17.98 -22.51
C GLY A 95 11.78 -16.85 -23.16
N ASP A 96 11.93 -16.89 -24.49
CA ASP A 96 12.65 -15.84 -25.24
C ASP A 96 11.97 -14.47 -25.10
N TRP A 97 10.64 -14.46 -24.98
CA TRP A 97 9.85 -13.25 -24.74
C TRP A 97 10.01 -12.68 -23.33
N VAL A 98 10.14 -13.54 -22.31
CA VAL A 98 10.41 -13.12 -20.93
C VAL A 98 11.81 -12.54 -20.78
N ASP A 99 12.82 -13.15 -21.40
CA ASP A 99 14.22 -12.69 -21.38
C ASP A 99 14.37 -11.30 -22.06
N ALA A 100 13.57 -11.03 -23.09
CA ALA A 100 13.53 -9.73 -23.77
C ALA A 100 12.83 -8.65 -22.91
N ALA A 101 11.78 -9.01 -22.17
CA ALA A 101 11.12 -8.08 -21.24
C ALA A 101 12.05 -7.70 -20.06
N GLU A 102 12.85 -8.66 -19.57
CA GLU A 102 13.88 -8.43 -18.55
C GLU A 102 15.00 -7.50 -19.05
N SER A 103 15.36 -7.61 -20.33
CA SER A 103 16.34 -6.74 -20.99
C SER A 103 15.83 -5.28 -21.11
N ILE A 104 14.53 -5.09 -21.35
CA ILE A 104 13.91 -3.74 -21.37
C ILE A 104 13.86 -3.14 -19.97
N ALA A 105 13.46 -3.91 -18.97
CA ALA A 105 13.46 -3.47 -17.58
C ALA A 105 14.86 -2.97 -17.16
N THR A 106 15.90 -3.72 -17.54
CA THR A 106 17.31 -3.34 -17.33
C THR A 106 17.68 -2.03 -18.06
N ALA A 107 17.22 -1.83 -19.29
CA ALA A 107 17.46 -0.60 -20.05
C ALA A 107 16.73 0.62 -19.44
N MET A 108 15.53 0.42 -18.89
CA MET A 108 14.76 1.45 -18.20
C MET A 108 15.40 1.87 -16.87
N VAL A 109 16.00 0.92 -16.14
CA VAL A 109 16.83 1.22 -14.95
C VAL A 109 18.02 2.11 -15.32
N SER A 110 18.63 1.89 -16.49
CA SER A 110 19.76 2.70 -16.95
C SER A 110 19.44 4.17 -17.26
N VAL A 111 18.14 4.53 -17.34
CA VAL A 111 17.66 5.92 -17.50
C VAL A 111 17.06 6.50 -16.22
N GLY A 112 17.23 5.83 -15.07
CA GLY A 112 16.84 6.32 -13.74
C GLY A 112 15.42 5.95 -13.31
N ILE A 113 14.80 4.95 -13.93
CA ILE A 113 13.50 4.40 -13.51
C ILE A 113 13.76 3.26 -12.53
N ALA A 114 13.08 3.23 -11.38
CA ALA A 114 13.23 2.14 -10.40
C ALA A 114 12.94 0.77 -11.05
N PRO A 115 13.72 -0.29 -10.76
CA PRO A 115 13.60 -1.61 -11.40
C PRO A 115 12.19 -2.21 -11.36
N GLU A 116 11.47 -1.98 -10.27
CA GLU A 116 10.11 -2.45 -10.01
C GLU A 116 9.12 -1.72 -10.91
N LEU A 117 9.29 -0.40 -11.06
CA LEU A 117 8.47 0.46 -11.91
C LEU A 117 8.75 0.20 -13.40
N ALA A 118 10.00 -0.10 -13.75
CA ALA A 118 10.41 -0.51 -15.09
C ALA A 118 9.76 -1.84 -15.52
N GLY A 119 9.67 -2.81 -14.61
CA GLY A 119 8.96 -4.06 -14.82
C GLY A 119 7.47 -3.84 -15.09
N VAL A 120 6.80 -3.02 -14.28
CA VAL A 120 5.35 -2.79 -14.44
C VAL A 120 5.01 -1.95 -15.68
N ILE A 121 5.80 -0.93 -16.01
CA ILE A 121 5.62 -0.14 -17.24
C ILE A 121 5.77 -1.02 -18.49
N THR A 122 6.71 -1.98 -18.47
CA THR A 122 6.89 -2.94 -19.59
C THR A 122 5.64 -3.81 -19.77
N VAL A 123 5.04 -4.27 -18.67
CA VAL A 123 3.81 -5.10 -18.70
C VAL A 123 2.57 -4.28 -19.12
N LEU A 124 2.41 -3.05 -18.62
CA LEU A 124 1.31 -2.15 -19.00
C LEU A 124 1.43 -1.64 -20.44
N GLY A 125 2.66 -1.44 -20.94
CA GLY A 125 2.93 -1.11 -22.34
C GLY A 125 2.52 -2.24 -23.29
N VAL A 126 2.74 -3.49 -22.89
CA VAL A 126 2.29 -4.69 -23.62
C VAL A 126 0.75 -4.81 -23.61
N TYR A 127 0.08 -4.47 -22.50
CA TYR A 127 -1.38 -4.50 -22.41
C TYR A 127 -2.06 -3.63 -23.49
N ASN A 128 -1.59 -2.39 -23.69
CA ASN A 128 -2.15 -1.49 -24.69
C ASN A 128 -1.97 -2.00 -26.13
N VAL A 129 -0.89 -2.74 -26.41
CA VAL A 129 -0.65 -3.36 -27.71
C VAL A 129 -1.53 -4.61 -27.92
N VAL A 130 -1.79 -5.37 -26.86
CA VAL A 130 -2.64 -6.58 -26.90
C VAL A 130 -4.13 -6.24 -26.98
N ALA A 131 -4.59 -5.17 -26.31
CA ALA A 131 -6.00 -4.74 -26.32
C ALA A 131 -6.50 -4.34 -27.72
N ASP A 132 -5.65 -3.75 -28.56
CA ASP A 132 -6.00 -3.36 -29.94
C ASP A 132 -5.94 -4.53 -30.96
N SER A 133 -5.48 -5.72 -30.55
CA SER A 133 -5.23 -6.87 -31.44
C SER A 133 -6.34 -7.92 -31.50
N GLY A 134 -7.41 -7.77 -30.69
CA GLY A 134 -8.58 -8.66 -30.72
C GLY A 134 -8.38 -10.05 -30.10
N ILE A 135 -7.44 -10.21 -29.18
CA ILE A 135 -7.17 -11.46 -28.44
C ILE A 135 -8.13 -11.61 -27.23
N PRO A 136 -8.59 -12.83 -26.86
CA PRO A 136 -9.73 -13.02 -25.95
C PRO A 136 -9.50 -12.57 -24.49
N ALA A 137 -10.56 -12.03 -23.88
CA ALA A 137 -10.67 -11.48 -22.52
C ALA A 137 -10.05 -12.31 -21.38
N LEU A 138 -9.81 -13.60 -21.57
CA LEU A 138 -9.23 -14.49 -20.56
C LEU A 138 -7.75 -14.20 -20.30
N LEU A 139 -6.98 -13.78 -21.31
CA LEU A 139 -5.54 -13.49 -21.15
C LEU A 139 -5.29 -12.12 -20.50
N GLY A 140 -6.12 -11.12 -20.83
CA GLY A 140 -6.12 -9.81 -20.18
C GLY A 140 -6.47 -9.89 -18.69
N LYS A 141 -7.47 -10.72 -18.32
CA LYS A 141 -7.82 -10.99 -16.91
C LYS A 141 -6.68 -11.64 -16.13
N VAL A 142 -5.96 -12.59 -16.73
CA VAL A 142 -4.81 -13.26 -16.07
C VAL A 142 -3.62 -12.31 -15.89
N MET A 143 -3.32 -11.45 -16.87
CA MET A 143 -2.26 -10.44 -16.74
C MET A 143 -2.63 -9.34 -15.74
N ALA A 144 -3.87 -8.82 -15.77
CA ALA A 144 -4.36 -7.86 -14.79
C ALA A 144 -4.28 -8.43 -13.36
N GLN A 145 -4.70 -9.69 -13.16
CA GLN A 145 -4.58 -10.36 -11.87
C GLN A 145 -3.11 -10.53 -11.44
N GLN A 146 -2.19 -10.83 -12.36
CA GLN A 146 -0.76 -10.95 -12.02
C GLN A 146 -0.11 -9.61 -11.67
N ILE A 147 -0.50 -8.53 -12.35
CA ILE A 147 -0.06 -7.16 -12.05
C ILE A 147 -0.64 -6.71 -10.71
N ILE A 148 -1.93 -6.91 -10.48
CA ILE A 148 -2.62 -6.64 -9.21
C ILE A 148 -1.99 -7.45 -8.07
N ASN A 149 -1.70 -8.74 -8.28
CA ASN A 149 -1.01 -9.57 -7.28
C ASN A 149 0.44 -9.10 -7.04
N ALA A 150 1.14 -8.60 -8.06
CA ALA A 150 2.49 -8.04 -7.90
C ALA A 150 2.46 -6.70 -7.15
N ILE A 151 1.43 -5.89 -7.38
CA ILE A 151 1.20 -4.60 -6.73
C ILE A 151 0.78 -4.79 -5.27
N TYR A 152 -0.10 -5.74 -5.00
CA TYR A 152 -0.47 -6.03 -3.63
C TYR A 152 0.68 -6.69 -2.84
N LYS A 153 1.54 -7.47 -3.52
CA LYS A 153 2.72 -8.10 -2.92
C LYS A 153 3.87 -7.12 -2.64
N ASN A 154 4.08 -6.12 -3.50
CA ASN A 154 5.27 -5.28 -3.46
C ASN A 154 4.98 -3.79 -3.19
N GLY A 155 3.70 -3.42 -2.98
CA GLY A 155 3.28 -2.03 -2.94
C GLY A 155 3.46 -1.31 -4.29
N LEU A 156 2.98 -0.08 -4.36
CA LEU A 156 3.35 0.88 -5.40
C LEU A 156 3.70 2.17 -4.69
N TYR A 157 4.93 2.65 -4.80
CA TYR A 157 5.37 3.86 -4.09
C TYR A 157 5.16 5.11 -4.94
N ASP A 158 4.65 6.18 -4.33
CA ASP A 158 4.76 7.54 -4.83
C ASP A 158 6.18 8.04 -4.56
N GLN A 159 6.95 8.37 -5.60
CA GLN A 159 8.34 8.81 -5.42
C GLN A 159 8.49 10.23 -4.88
N ASN A 160 7.42 11.03 -4.83
CA ASN A 160 7.45 12.39 -4.28
C ASN A 160 7.03 12.42 -2.81
N THR A 161 6.13 11.53 -2.39
CA THR A 161 5.64 11.46 -1.00
C THR A 161 6.25 10.30 -0.21
N GLY A 162 6.71 9.24 -0.88
CA GLY A 162 7.16 8.00 -0.25
C GLY A 162 6.02 7.02 0.06
N ASP A 163 4.78 7.42 -0.18
CA ASP A 163 3.59 6.66 0.24
C ASP A 163 3.30 5.52 -0.72
N GLU A 164 2.90 4.36 -0.20
CA GLU A 164 2.30 3.34 -1.07
C GLU A 164 0.98 3.85 -1.65
N ILE A 165 0.51 3.24 -2.74
CA ILE A 165 -0.85 3.46 -3.29
C ILE A 165 -1.89 2.69 -2.47
N PHE A 166 -1.45 1.73 -1.65
CA PHE A 166 -2.28 0.98 -0.72
C PHE A 166 -1.79 1.07 0.74
N PRO A 167 -1.35 2.24 1.26
CA PRO A 167 -0.93 2.31 2.63
C PRO A 167 -2.19 2.22 3.52
N PRO A 168 -2.15 1.49 4.64
CA PRO A 168 -3.07 1.75 5.75
C PRO A 168 -2.73 3.15 6.25
N GLY A 169 -3.39 4.16 5.68
CA GLY A 169 -2.93 5.54 5.73
C GLY A 169 -3.10 6.26 7.06
N ASP A 170 -2.61 7.49 7.04
CA ASP A 170 -2.14 8.29 8.19
C ASP A 170 -3.23 8.93 9.06
N ASN A 171 -4.41 8.34 9.12
CA ASN A 171 -5.45 8.83 10.03
C ASN A 171 -5.32 8.08 11.37
N PRO A 172 -5.28 8.76 12.54
CA PRO A 172 -5.22 8.14 13.87
C PRO A 172 -6.47 7.33 14.27
N LEU A 173 -7.23 6.86 13.30
CA LEU A 173 -8.36 5.95 13.44
C LEU A 173 -8.24 4.88 12.33
N ILE A 174 -8.11 3.63 12.80
CA ILE A 174 -8.41 2.37 12.11
C ILE A 174 -7.19 1.61 11.54
N THR A 175 -6.19 1.36 12.39
CA THR A 175 -5.90 -0.03 12.79
C THR A 175 -6.85 -0.37 13.94
N PRO A 176 -7.00 -1.64 14.36
CA PRO A 176 -7.73 -1.93 15.58
C PRO A 176 -7.16 -1.17 16.80
N ASP A 177 -7.71 0.00 17.10
CA ASP A 177 -7.25 0.91 18.16
C ASP A 177 -8.19 0.85 19.36
N PRO A 178 -7.75 0.30 20.50
CA PRO A 178 -8.45 0.43 21.75
C PRO A 178 -7.67 1.37 22.68
N ASN A 179 -7.29 2.56 22.20
CA ASN A 179 -6.72 3.67 22.94
C ASN A 179 -5.93 3.20 24.18
N GLY A 180 -4.65 2.85 23.99
CA GLY A 180 -3.59 2.47 24.96
C GLY A 180 -2.25 3.09 24.53
N PRO A 181 -1.31 3.54 25.39
CA PRO A 181 0.09 3.66 24.96
C PRO A 181 0.63 2.23 24.83
N ALA A 182 0.15 1.51 23.82
CA ALA A 182 0.96 0.50 23.17
C ALA A 182 2.07 1.25 22.42
N ALA A 183 3.21 0.62 22.19
CA ALA A 183 4.41 1.31 21.75
C ALA A 183 4.26 1.75 20.27
N ASP A 184 3.57 2.86 20.02
CA ASP A 184 3.65 3.64 18.76
C ASP A 184 5.01 4.36 18.65
N GLN A 185 5.93 3.99 19.56
CA GLN A 185 7.27 4.49 19.59
C GLN A 185 8.24 3.41 20.00
N THR A 186 9.36 3.38 19.29
CA THR A 186 10.52 2.54 19.57
C THR A 186 11.74 3.42 19.58
N SER A 187 12.76 3.07 20.34
CA SER A 187 13.98 3.84 20.40
C SER A 187 15.20 3.10 19.90
N PRO A 188 16.09 3.87 19.27
CA PRO A 188 17.52 3.65 19.44
C PRO A 188 18.28 4.91 19.91
N ILE A 189 19.55 4.72 20.29
CA ILE A 189 20.52 5.81 20.52
C ILE A 189 21.03 6.32 19.17
N ILE A 190 20.91 7.63 18.96
CA ILE A 190 21.50 8.40 17.86
C ILE A 190 22.66 9.23 18.40
N LEU A 191 23.72 9.33 17.60
CA LEU A 191 24.93 10.09 17.86
C LEU A 191 25.03 11.23 16.83
N ASP A 192 25.19 12.46 17.32
CA ASP A 192 25.42 13.65 16.48
C ASP A 192 26.86 13.65 15.97
N LEU A 193 27.04 13.37 14.67
CA LEU A 193 28.37 13.16 14.09
C LEU A 193 29.03 14.43 13.55
N ASP A 194 28.26 15.47 13.26
CA ASP A 194 28.75 16.70 12.61
C ASP A 194 28.73 17.94 13.52
N GLY A 195 28.07 17.83 14.67
CA GLY A 195 28.03 18.79 15.76
C GLY A 195 26.96 19.87 15.61
N ASP A 196 25.94 19.66 14.77
CA ASP A 196 24.86 20.64 14.56
C ASP A 196 23.52 20.29 15.25
N GLY A 197 23.45 19.09 15.83
CA GLY A 197 22.32 18.57 16.59
C GLY A 197 21.98 17.15 16.15
N ILE A 198 20.94 16.56 16.74
CA ILE A 198 20.40 15.27 16.26
C ILE A 198 19.22 15.54 15.34
N GLU A 199 19.27 14.95 14.16
CA GLU A 199 18.30 15.12 13.10
C GLU A 199 17.61 13.80 12.77
N THR A 200 16.34 13.90 12.39
CA THR A 200 15.49 12.74 12.14
C THR A 200 14.61 12.94 10.91
N ARG A 201 14.06 11.82 10.44
CA ARG A 201 13.08 11.72 9.37
C ARG A 201 11.77 11.19 9.94
N SER A 202 10.66 11.58 9.31
CA SER A 202 9.32 11.18 9.73
C SER A 202 9.03 9.72 9.39
N SER A 203 8.11 9.10 10.14
CA SER A 203 7.49 7.80 9.85
C SER A 203 6.88 7.69 8.46
N HIS A 204 6.52 8.83 7.88
CA HIS A 204 5.96 8.97 6.53
C HIS A 204 7.02 9.06 5.43
N SER A 205 8.30 8.86 5.76
CA SER A 205 9.40 9.00 4.80
C SER A 205 9.64 7.75 3.94
N GLY A 206 8.78 6.73 4.06
CA GLY A 206 8.86 5.46 3.33
C GLY A 206 9.92 4.50 3.86
N VAL A 207 10.39 4.69 5.09
CA VAL A 207 11.40 3.84 5.74
C VAL A 207 10.71 2.76 6.57
N PHE A 208 11.16 1.51 6.39
CA PHE A 208 10.71 0.36 7.18
C PHE A 208 11.90 -0.28 7.87
N PHE A 209 11.77 -0.59 9.16
CA PHE A 209 12.79 -1.29 9.90
C PHE A 209 12.16 -2.16 10.99
N ASP A 210 12.65 -3.39 11.16
CA ASP A 210 12.16 -4.34 12.16
C ASP A 210 12.81 -4.04 13.51
N HIS A 211 12.16 -3.24 14.33
CA HIS A 211 12.76 -2.75 15.57
C HIS A 211 12.78 -3.77 16.71
N ASP A 212 11.90 -4.76 16.70
CA ASP A 212 11.81 -5.78 17.75
C ASP A 212 12.34 -7.16 17.30
N GLY A 213 12.71 -7.30 16.03
CA GLY A 213 13.24 -8.52 15.42
C GLY A 213 12.18 -9.60 15.20
N ASN A 214 10.91 -9.24 15.05
CA ASN A 214 9.81 -10.17 14.86
C ASN A 214 9.57 -10.58 13.38
N LEU A 215 10.41 -10.09 12.46
CA LEU A 215 10.33 -10.23 10.99
C LEU A 215 9.34 -9.30 10.29
N PHE A 216 8.70 -8.37 11.00
CA PHE A 216 7.79 -7.37 10.43
C PHE A 216 8.42 -6.00 10.61
N ALA A 217 9.03 -5.50 9.54
CA ALA A 217 9.63 -4.18 9.54
C ALA A 217 8.53 -3.12 9.56
N GLU A 218 8.45 -2.30 10.61
CA GLU A 218 7.43 -1.26 10.76
C GLU A 218 7.82 0.01 10.01
N SER A 219 6.82 0.71 9.46
CA SER A 219 7.02 2.06 8.97
C SER A 219 7.42 2.96 10.14
N THR A 220 8.58 3.60 10.05
CA THR A 220 9.24 4.20 11.20
C THR A 220 9.86 5.54 10.86
N GLY A 221 9.88 6.45 11.85
CA GLY A 221 10.83 7.54 11.87
C GLY A 221 12.26 7.00 11.77
N TRP A 222 13.19 7.82 11.29
CA TRP A 222 14.56 7.36 11.04
C TRP A 222 15.60 8.42 11.38
N VAL A 223 16.86 8.02 11.52
CA VAL A 223 17.98 8.94 11.73
C VAL A 223 18.22 9.79 10.45
N GLY A 224 18.71 11.02 10.63
CA GLY A 224 19.25 11.85 9.56
C GLY A 224 20.46 11.18 8.88
N THR A 225 20.81 11.59 7.66
CA THR A 225 21.92 10.98 6.91
C THR A 225 23.30 11.45 7.39
N ASP A 226 23.32 12.54 8.13
CA ASP A 226 24.42 13.25 8.77
C ASP A 226 24.89 12.49 10.02
N ASP A 227 23.91 11.99 10.77
CA ASP A 227 24.03 11.35 12.07
C ASP A 227 24.19 9.83 11.97
N GLY A 228 24.37 9.17 13.11
CA GLY A 228 24.52 7.72 13.14
C GLY A 228 23.82 7.03 14.30
N LEU A 229 23.30 5.84 14.03
CA LEU A 229 22.78 4.93 15.04
C LEU A 229 23.93 4.22 15.75
N LEU A 230 23.89 4.15 17.08
CA LEU A 230 24.80 3.29 17.83
C LEU A 230 24.32 1.83 17.72
N VAL A 231 25.21 0.96 17.24
CA VAL A 231 24.87 -0.45 16.95
C VAL A 231 25.89 -1.42 17.53
N PHE A 232 25.43 -2.65 17.77
CA PHE A 232 26.24 -3.77 18.22
C PHE A 232 25.79 -5.05 17.48
N ASP A 233 26.62 -5.49 16.54
CA ASP A 233 26.49 -6.78 15.87
C ASP A 233 26.74 -7.94 16.87
N LYS A 234 25.67 -8.34 17.57
CA LYS A 234 25.72 -9.35 18.62
C LYS A 234 25.89 -10.76 18.06
N ASN A 235 25.40 -10.99 16.85
CA ASN A 235 25.43 -12.32 16.22
C ASN A 235 26.75 -12.55 15.44
N THR A 236 27.57 -11.51 15.29
CA THR A 236 28.89 -11.47 14.64
C THR A 236 28.85 -11.84 13.16
N ASN A 237 27.74 -11.56 12.47
CA ASN A 237 27.57 -11.84 11.04
C ASN A 237 28.07 -10.69 10.14
N GLY A 238 28.42 -9.55 10.72
CA GLY A 238 28.92 -8.36 10.04
C GLY A 238 27.84 -7.50 9.38
N VAL A 239 26.58 -7.69 9.74
CA VAL A 239 25.41 -7.00 9.18
C VAL A 239 24.50 -6.55 10.32
N ILE A 240 23.90 -5.37 10.20
CA ILE A 240 22.85 -4.92 11.12
C ILE A 240 21.51 -5.18 10.44
N GLU A 241 20.75 -6.14 10.95
CA GLU A 241 19.55 -6.66 10.27
C GLU A 241 18.23 -6.24 10.94
N ASN A 242 18.25 -5.94 12.24
CA ASN A 242 17.05 -5.57 13.02
C ASN A 242 17.42 -4.87 14.34
N GLY A 243 16.41 -4.40 15.06
CA GLY A 243 16.57 -3.63 16.29
C GLY A 243 17.18 -4.37 17.48
N ASN A 244 17.34 -5.70 17.42
CA ASN A 244 18.10 -6.43 18.46
C ASN A 244 19.59 -6.03 18.52
N GLU A 245 20.07 -5.42 17.44
CA GLU A 245 21.44 -4.94 17.24
C GLU A 245 21.55 -3.42 17.42
N LEU A 246 20.44 -2.74 17.68
CA LEU A 246 20.40 -1.33 18.09
C LEU A 246 20.38 -1.22 19.62
N PHE A 247 20.80 -0.06 20.15
CA PHE A 247 20.68 0.27 21.58
C PHE A 247 19.42 1.07 21.85
N GLY A 248 18.42 0.47 22.49
CA GLY A 248 17.12 1.07 22.74
C GLY A 248 16.24 0.24 23.66
N ASN A 249 14.93 0.49 23.65
CA ASN A 249 13.97 -0.24 24.49
C ASN A 249 13.75 -1.71 24.07
N ASN A 250 14.20 -2.11 22.87
CA ASN A 250 14.17 -3.50 22.42
C ASN A 250 15.50 -4.24 22.68
N THR A 251 16.49 -3.57 23.28
CA THR A 251 17.74 -4.23 23.65
C THR A 251 17.52 -5.17 24.84
N GLN A 252 17.81 -6.45 24.66
CA GLN A 252 17.81 -7.42 25.75
C GLN A 252 19.01 -7.22 26.68
N LEU A 253 18.74 -7.06 27.98
CA LEU A 253 19.71 -6.96 29.06
C LEU A 253 20.24 -8.34 29.48
N SER A 254 21.31 -8.34 30.27
CA SER A 254 21.98 -9.55 30.77
C SER A 254 21.09 -10.49 31.60
N ASP A 255 20.02 -9.97 32.21
CA ASP A 255 19.02 -10.75 32.96
C ASP A 255 17.89 -11.32 32.10
N GLY A 256 17.89 -11.03 30.80
CA GLY A 256 16.93 -11.47 29.80
C GLY A 256 15.72 -10.54 29.63
N SER A 257 15.57 -9.49 30.45
CA SER A 257 14.55 -8.46 30.28
C SER A 257 14.92 -7.47 29.16
N LEU A 258 13.93 -6.73 28.64
CA LEU A 258 14.18 -5.63 27.73
C LEU A 258 14.56 -4.38 28.50
N ALA A 259 15.47 -3.58 27.95
CA ALA A 259 15.91 -2.33 28.55
C ALA A 259 14.76 -1.30 28.60
N GLU A 260 14.72 -0.47 29.64
CA GLU A 260 13.76 0.63 29.71
C GLU A 260 14.06 1.73 28.66
N ASN A 261 15.34 1.88 28.32
CA ASN A 261 15.88 2.74 27.26
C ASN A 261 17.31 2.28 26.92
N GLY A 262 17.83 2.71 25.79
CA GLY A 262 19.14 2.38 25.25
C GLY A 262 20.31 2.77 26.15
N TYR A 263 20.22 3.84 26.95
CA TYR A 263 21.31 4.16 27.89
C TYR A 263 21.40 3.17 29.03
N ILE A 264 20.28 2.58 29.49
CA ILE A 264 20.32 1.48 30.47
C ILE A 264 21.03 0.26 29.86
N ALA A 265 20.78 -0.04 28.58
CA ALA A 265 21.53 -1.09 27.89
C ALA A 265 23.01 -0.75 27.76
N LEU A 266 23.35 0.51 27.46
CA LEU A 266 24.73 0.97 27.34
C LEU A 266 25.50 0.89 28.66
N GLN A 267 24.84 1.14 29.80
CA GLN A 267 25.42 1.03 31.14
C GLN A 267 25.88 -0.40 31.50
N GLU A 268 25.28 -1.45 30.92
CA GLU A 268 25.76 -2.83 31.13
C GLU A 268 27.14 -3.08 30.49
N LEU A 269 27.55 -2.24 29.55
CA LEU A 269 28.81 -2.35 28.83
C LEU A 269 29.95 -1.53 29.46
N ASP A 270 29.66 -0.71 30.48
CA ASP A 270 30.63 0.09 31.23
C ASP A 270 31.29 -0.77 32.31
N ASP A 271 32.41 -1.40 31.95
CA ASP A 271 33.10 -2.39 32.78
C ASP A 271 33.70 -1.75 34.04
N ASN A 272 34.16 -0.52 33.91
CA ASN A 272 34.90 0.19 34.95
C ASN A 272 34.00 1.12 35.79
N GLN A 273 32.74 1.32 35.38
CA GLN A 273 31.71 2.14 36.00
C GLN A 273 32.11 3.61 36.14
N ASP A 274 32.85 4.14 35.16
CA ASP A 274 33.27 5.54 35.14
C ASP A 274 32.23 6.47 34.48
N GLY A 275 31.14 5.89 33.94
CA GLY A 275 30.05 6.62 33.29
C GLY A 275 30.30 6.88 31.80
N LEU A 276 31.35 6.28 31.21
CA LEU A 276 31.72 6.40 29.82
C LEU A 276 31.92 5.01 29.21
N ILE A 277 31.50 4.84 27.97
CA ILE A 277 32.01 3.77 27.12
C ILE A 277 33.20 4.32 26.33
N ASN A 278 34.37 3.72 26.54
CA ASN A 278 35.63 4.10 25.89
C ASN A 278 36.57 2.89 25.74
N ASN A 279 37.80 3.12 25.27
CA ASN A 279 38.78 2.04 25.03
C ASN A 279 39.25 1.26 26.28
N MET A 280 38.80 1.63 27.48
CA MET A 280 39.01 0.88 28.71
C MET A 280 37.96 -0.23 28.91
N ASP A 281 36.87 -0.20 28.15
CA ASP A 281 35.77 -1.17 28.22
C ASP A 281 35.93 -2.27 27.17
N ALA A 282 35.64 -3.52 27.54
CA ALA A 282 35.81 -4.66 26.64
C ALA A 282 34.85 -4.63 25.43
N ALA A 283 33.71 -3.96 25.57
CA ALA A 283 32.72 -3.80 24.52
C ALA A 283 33.14 -2.79 23.44
N TRP A 284 34.06 -1.87 23.72
CA TRP A 284 34.39 -0.74 22.83
C TRP A 284 34.68 -1.13 21.38
N GLN A 285 35.49 -2.17 21.18
CA GLN A 285 35.91 -2.63 19.86
C GLN A 285 34.83 -3.40 19.10
N GLN A 286 33.69 -3.67 19.74
CA GLN A 286 32.54 -4.37 19.15
C GLN A 286 31.40 -3.41 18.78
N LEU A 287 31.49 -2.15 19.21
CA LEU A 287 30.51 -1.12 18.90
C LEU A 287 30.83 -0.45 17.57
N ASN A 288 29.77 -0.13 16.85
CA ASN A 288 29.84 0.55 15.58
C ASN A 288 28.85 1.72 15.54
N VAL A 289 29.08 2.63 14.60
CA VAL A 289 28.12 3.65 14.19
C VAL A 289 27.60 3.25 12.83
N TRP A 290 26.28 3.14 12.69
CA TRP A 290 25.63 3.01 11.39
C TRP A 290 25.16 4.38 10.92
N GLN A 291 25.88 4.96 9.97
CA GLN A 291 25.50 6.19 9.27
C GLN A 291 24.86 5.81 7.93
N ASP A 292 23.54 5.73 7.93
CA ASP A 292 22.72 5.41 6.75
C ASP A 292 22.70 6.61 5.78
N LYS A 293 23.55 6.57 4.75
CA LYS A 293 23.83 7.73 3.89
C LYS A 293 22.79 7.91 2.80
N ASN A 294 22.11 6.84 2.44
CA ASN A 294 21.04 6.87 1.44
C ASN A 294 19.65 6.87 2.09
N GLY A 295 19.58 6.62 3.40
CA GLY A 295 18.37 6.67 4.20
C GLY A 295 17.40 5.53 3.87
N ASN A 296 17.89 4.34 3.51
CA ASN A 296 17.10 3.19 3.10
C ASN A 296 16.87 2.15 4.23
N ALA A 297 17.40 2.40 5.43
CA ALA A 297 17.38 1.50 6.58
C ALA A 297 17.97 0.10 6.30
N GLN A 298 18.95 0.00 5.41
CA GLN A 298 19.76 -1.19 5.18
C GLN A 298 21.24 -0.83 5.35
N ALA A 299 21.98 -1.63 6.11
CA ALA A 299 23.41 -1.37 6.32
C ALA A 299 24.23 -1.65 5.04
N ASP A 300 24.46 -0.63 4.23
CA ASP A 300 25.21 -0.74 2.98
C ASP A 300 26.73 -0.69 3.19
N ALA A 301 27.48 -1.13 2.16
CA ALA A 301 28.93 -1.11 2.19
C ALA A 301 29.48 0.32 2.35
N GLY A 302 30.12 0.59 3.49
CA GLY A 302 30.71 1.90 3.81
C GLY A 302 29.83 2.81 4.69
N GLU A 303 28.72 2.28 5.21
CA GLU A 303 27.84 2.96 6.17
C GLU A 303 28.08 2.54 7.62
N LEU A 304 28.60 1.33 7.83
CA LEU A 304 28.99 0.84 9.14
C LEU A 304 30.44 1.25 9.44
N LEU A 305 30.61 2.13 10.42
CA LEU A 305 31.89 2.68 10.86
C LEU A 305 32.24 2.12 12.24
N SER A 306 33.51 1.86 12.52
CA SER A 306 33.96 1.74 13.91
C SER A 306 33.84 3.11 14.61
N LEU A 307 33.73 3.12 15.95
CA LEU A 307 33.72 4.37 16.72
C LEU A 307 34.95 5.25 16.42
N GLU A 308 36.12 4.63 16.21
CA GLU A 308 37.35 5.33 15.85
C GLU A 308 37.30 5.94 14.43
N GLU A 309 36.70 5.26 13.47
CA GLU A 309 36.50 5.78 12.10
C GLU A 309 35.48 6.92 12.06
N ALA A 310 34.45 6.86 12.90
CA ALA A 310 33.51 7.96 13.12
C ALA A 310 34.13 9.13 13.92
N GLY A 311 35.37 8.98 14.41
CA GLY A 311 36.08 10.02 15.16
C GLY A 311 35.64 10.15 16.62
N ILE A 312 34.93 9.17 17.17
CA ILE A 312 34.43 9.14 18.55
C ILE A 312 35.47 8.50 19.47
N ILE A 313 35.71 9.12 20.63
CA ILE A 313 36.65 8.58 21.64
C ILE A 313 35.97 8.14 22.94
N SER A 314 34.76 8.64 23.23
CA SER A 314 33.94 8.16 24.34
C SER A 314 32.46 8.52 24.17
N ILE A 315 31.58 7.67 24.70
CA ILE A 315 30.12 7.88 24.73
C ILE A 315 29.68 7.94 26.19
N GLY A 316 28.87 8.95 26.56
CA GLY A 316 28.31 9.05 27.91
C GLY A 316 27.23 7.99 28.17
N THR A 317 27.29 7.31 29.33
CA THR A 317 26.26 6.32 29.72
C THR A 317 25.22 6.91 30.69
N GLN A 318 25.53 8.04 31.31
CA GLN A 318 24.61 8.82 32.12
C GLN A 318 23.78 9.75 31.23
N TYR A 319 22.51 9.94 31.56
CA TYR A 319 21.60 10.74 30.75
C TYR A 319 20.72 11.68 31.58
N ASN A 320 20.20 12.71 30.92
CA ASN A 320 19.13 13.55 31.44
C ASN A 320 17.82 13.25 30.71
N HIS A 321 16.69 13.36 31.42
CA HIS A 321 15.38 13.26 30.78
C HIS A 321 15.04 14.55 30.03
N SER A 322 14.44 14.38 28.85
CA SER A 322 13.95 15.43 27.99
C SER A 322 12.49 15.18 27.61
N THR A 323 11.77 16.25 27.32
CA THR A 323 10.40 16.22 26.79
C THR A 323 10.35 16.79 25.37
N TYR A 324 11.50 16.90 24.71
CA TYR A 324 11.61 17.42 23.35
C TYR A 324 11.08 16.39 22.36
N ILE A 325 10.23 16.87 21.45
CA ILE A 325 9.75 16.15 20.28
C ILE A 325 10.10 17.04 19.09
N ASP A 326 10.77 16.49 18.10
CA ASP A 326 11.19 17.24 16.93
C ASP A 326 10.03 17.48 15.95
N ALA A 327 10.32 18.16 14.85
CA ALA A 327 9.32 18.50 13.85
C ALA A 327 8.74 17.28 13.12
N GLN A 328 9.39 16.12 13.20
CA GLN A 328 8.99 14.89 12.52
C GLN A 328 8.16 13.94 13.40
N GLY A 329 7.97 14.29 14.67
CA GLY A 329 7.21 13.50 15.64
C GLY A 329 8.08 12.59 16.52
N ASN A 330 9.40 12.57 16.32
CA ASN A 330 10.30 11.71 17.06
C ASN A 330 10.70 12.36 18.40
N ALA A 331 10.65 11.60 19.50
CA ALA A 331 10.82 12.10 20.85
C ALA A 331 12.20 11.80 21.42
N HIS A 332 12.97 12.84 21.75
CA HIS A 332 14.33 12.73 22.28
C HIS A 332 14.24 12.64 23.81
N LYS A 333 14.05 11.44 24.36
CA LYS A 333 13.60 11.26 25.76
C LYS A 333 14.75 11.19 26.76
N GLN A 334 15.89 10.62 26.38
CA GLN A 334 17.11 10.63 27.17
C GLN A 334 18.22 11.27 26.35
N VAL A 335 18.92 12.24 26.91
CA VAL A 335 20.00 12.96 26.22
C VAL A 335 21.30 12.87 27.03
N SER A 336 22.40 12.67 26.32
CA SER A 336 23.77 12.64 26.82
C SER A 336 24.69 13.24 25.75
N ASN A 337 25.98 12.95 25.84
CA ASN A 337 27.00 13.52 24.96
C ASN A 337 28.01 12.45 24.53
N ILE A 338 28.60 12.68 23.36
CA ILE A 338 29.82 12.00 22.92
C ILE A 338 30.99 12.97 22.95
N THR A 339 32.21 12.42 23.07
CA THR A 339 33.43 13.19 22.89
C THR A 339 34.12 12.73 21.61
N MET A 340 34.46 13.70 20.76
CA MET A 340 35.12 13.49 19.48
C MET A 340 36.65 13.55 19.63
N SER A 341 37.35 13.03 18.63
CA SER A 341 38.82 12.95 18.58
C SER A 341 39.52 14.31 18.52
N ASP A 342 38.80 15.37 18.13
CA ASP A 342 39.25 16.75 18.16
C ASP A 342 38.93 17.48 19.48
N GLU A 343 38.47 16.72 20.48
CA GLU A 343 38.02 17.17 21.81
C GLU A 343 36.71 17.98 21.80
N SER A 344 36.02 18.09 20.66
CA SER A 344 34.64 18.60 20.64
C SER A 344 33.69 17.63 21.34
N VAL A 345 32.59 18.19 21.84
CA VAL A 345 31.55 17.45 22.55
C VAL A 345 30.26 17.66 21.78
N ASN A 346 29.75 16.59 21.19
CA ASN A 346 28.51 16.56 20.43
C ASN A 346 27.40 15.90 21.25
N ASP A 347 26.17 16.01 20.76
CA ASP A 347 25.01 15.44 21.44
C ASP A 347 24.85 13.93 21.15
N SER A 348 24.14 13.25 22.04
CA SER A 348 23.63 11.90 21.80
C SER A 348 22.28 11.78 22.47
N ALA A 349 21.36 11.00 21.89
CA ALA A 349 20.03 10.86 22.45
C ALA A 349 19.45 9.48 22.18
N ASP A 350 18.69 8.99 23.15
CA ASP A 350 17.72 7.92 22.97
C ASP A 350 16.47 8.53 22.34
N VAL A 351 16.33 8.32 21.04
CA VAL A 351 15.29 8.93 20.22
C VAL A 351 14.21 7.90 19.99
N TRP A 352 13.03 8.18 20.52
CA TRP A 352 11.83 7.38 20.36
C TRP A 352 11.16 7.78 19.06
N PHE A 353 11.44 7.02 18.01
CA PHE A 353 10.81 7.19 16.70
C PHE A 353 9.30 7.01 16.80
N ASP A 354 8.57 7.83 16.07
CA ASP A 354 7.17 7.56 15.74
C ASP A 354 7.12 6.35 14.80
N ILE A 355 6.26 5.37 15.08
CA ILE A 355 6.08 4.19 14.23
C ILE A 355 4.61 3.92 13.94
N ASN A 356 4.35 3.36 12.76
CA ASN A 356 3.06 2.77 12.41
C ASN A 356 3.17 1.25 12.43
N SER A 357 2.87 0.64 13.58
CA SER A 357 2.95 -0.80 13.80
C SER A 357 1.91 -1.61 13.05
N GLY A 358 0.84 -0.99 12.52
CA GLY A 358 -0.09 -1.65 11.62
C GLY A 358 0.39 -1.70 10.17
N TYR A 359 1.42 -0.91 9.84
CA TYR A 359 1.98 -0.81 8.50
C TYR A 359 3.37 -1.42 8.45
N THR A 360 3.44 -2.66 7.99
CA THR A 360 4.67 -3.44 8.05
C THR A 360 4.99 -4.10 6.72
N ASN A 361 6.28 -4.38 6.55
CA ASN A 361 6.82 -5.21 5.49
C ASN A 361 7.35 -6.52 6.08
N TYR A 362 6.89 -7.65 5.54
CA TYR A 362 7.37 -8.95 5.98
C TYR A 362 8.80 -9.20 5.47
N GLY A 363 9.76 -9.31 6.38
CA GLY A 363 11.20 -9.29 6.09
C GLY A 363 11.78 -10.54 5.44
N LEU A 364 11.00 -11.62 5.25
CA LEU A 364 11.49 -12.82 4.56
C LEU A 364 11.15 -12.81 3.06
N ASP A 365 12.18 -12.92 2.23
CA ASP A 365 11.98 -13.24 0.82
C ASP A 365 11.52 -14.70 0.65
N ILE A 366 10.23 -14.87 0.31
CA ILE A 366 9.61 -16.18 0.12
C ILE A 366 9.13 -16.32 -1.32
N VAL A 367 9.59 -17.40 -1.96
CA VAL A 367 9.11 -17.80 -3.28
C VAL A 367 7.70 -18.38 -3.16
N ILE A 368 6.69 -17.63 -3.62
CA ILE A 368 5.29 -18.07 -3.61
C ILE A 368 5.04 -19.11 -4.72
N PRO A 369 4.65 -20.35 -4.38
CA PRO A 369 4.34 -21.40 -5.35
C PRO A 369 3.26 -20.98 -6.35
N TYR A 370 3.36 -21.47 -7.59
CA TYR A 370 2.37 -21.16 -8.64
C TYR A 370 0.93 -21.51 -8.22
N SER A 371 0.73 -22.63 -7.50
CA SER A 371 -0.58 -23.03 -6.99
C SER A 371 -1.19 -22.06 -5.99
N ILE A 372 -0.38 -21.26 -5.29
CA ILE A 372 -0.85 -20.24 -4.33
C ILE A 372 -1.07 -18.92 -5.06
N ARG A 373 -0.22 -18.57 -6.03
CA ARG A 373 -0.40 -17.37 -6.88
C ARG A 373 -1.72 -17.35 -7.67
N MET A 374 -2.35 -18.50 -7.86
CA MET A 374 -3.65 -18.65 -8.50
C MET A 374 -4.84 -18.50 -7.54
N LEU A 375 -4.59 -18.42 -6.23
CA LEU A 375 -5.61 -18.18 -5.20
C LEU A 375 -5.71 -16.68 -4.88
N PRO A 376 -6.84 -16.23 -4.29
CA PRO A 376 -7.00 -14.85 -3.88
C PRO A 376 -5.85 -14.35 -3.01
N TYR A 377 -5.40 -13.13 -3.27
CA TYR A 377 -4.40 -12.43 -2.48
C TYR A 377 -5.06 -11.56 -1.43
N ILE A 378 -4.54 -11.54 -0.22
CA ILE A 378 -4.93 -10.57 0.82
C ILE A 378 -3.65 -10.08 1.48
N ARG A 379 -3.52 -8.76 1.59
CA ARG A 379 -2.39 -8.12 2.28
C ARG A 379 -2.50 -8.38 3.78
N GLY A 380 -1.37 -8.67 4.40
CA GLY A 380 -1.23 -8.67 5.85
C GLY A 380 -1.15 -7.25 6.43
N PHE A 381 -1.35 -7.14 7.74
CA PHE A 381 -1.20 -5.90 8.51
C PHE A 381 -0.47 -6.21 9.81
N GLY A 382 0.27 -5.24 10.34
CA GLY A 382 1.04 -5.42 11.56
C GLY A 382 1.87 -6.69 11.55
N ASN A 383 1.60 -7.61 12.48
CA ASN A 383 2.31 -8.88 12.59
C ASN A 383 1.61 -10.04 11.86
N LEU A 384 0.63 -9.73 11.01
CA LEU A 384 -0.03 -10.69 10.13
C LEU A 384 0.67 -10.69 8.77
N PRO A 385 1.26 -11.82 8.32
CA PRO A 385 1.86 -11.88 6.99
C PRO A 385 0.79 -11.94 5.90
N ASP A 386 1.12 -11.58 4.66
CA ASP A 386 0.20 -11.75 3.53
C ASP A 386 -0.34 -13.18 3.45
N LEU A 387 -1.60 -13.32 3.03
CA LEU A 387 -2.27 -14.63 2.98
C LEU A 387 -1.49 -15.64 2.11
N HIS A 388 -0.87 -15.18 1.03
CA HIS A 388 -0.02 -16.03 0.17
C HIS A 388 1.24 -16.53 0.88
N VAL A 389 1.86 -15.67 1.68
CA VAL A 389 3.01 -16.05 2.51
C VAL A 389 2.57 -17.07 3.56
N ALA A 390 1.45 -16.83 4.23
CA ALA A 390 0.89 -17.74 5.23
C ALA A 390 0.55 -19.11 4.63
N MET A 391 -0.17 -19.17 3.50
CA MET A 391 -0.49 -20.41 2.78
C MET A 391 0.74 -21.20 2.31
N THR A 392 1.87 -20.51 2.09
CA THR A 392 3.13 -21.18 1.71
C THR A 392 3.71 -21.96 2.88
N LYS A 393 3.48 -21.50 4.12
CA LYS A 393 3.92 -22.14 5.35
C LYS A 393 2.90 -23.12 5.92
N ASP A 394 1.62 -22.89 5.62
CA ASP A 394 0.49 -23.66 6.15
C ASP A 394 -0.38 -24.26 5.02
N PRO A 395 -0.23 -25.57 4.72
CA PRO A 395 -1.06 -26.27 3.74
C PRO A 395 -2.54 -26.41 4.13
N GLU A 396 -2.87 -26.35 5.43
CA GLU A 396 -4.25 -26.42 5.91
C GLU A 396 -4.98 -25.11 5.59
N LEU A 397 -4.34 -23.97 5.85
CA LEU A 397 -4.86 -22.65 5.45
C LEU A 397 -5.13 -22.58 3.95
N LYS A 398 -4.19 -23.08 3.13
CA LYS A 398 -4.38 -23.19 1.68
C LYS A 398 -5.64 -24.00 1.31
N THR A 399 -5.89 -25.09 2.02
CA THR A 399 -7.07 -25.95 1.79
C THR A 399 -8.37 -25.24 2.15
N LEU A 400 -8.39 -24.44 3.22
CA LEU A 400 -9.56 -23.64 3.60
C LEU A 400 -9.88 -22.56 2.55
N VAL A 401 -8.85 -21.85 2.07
CA VAL A 401 -9.01 -20.86 1.00
C VAL A 401 -9.49 -21.51 -0.30
N GLU A 402 -8.95 -22.68 -0.67
CA GLU A 402 -9.43 -23.46 -1.82
C GLU A 402 -10.91 -23.86 -1.68
N ARG A 403 -11.36 -24.23 -0.47
CA ARG A 403 -12.77 -24.51 -0.19
C ARG A 403 -13.65 -23.27 -0.39
N TYR A 404 -13.20 -22.11 0.12
CA TYR A 404 -13.94 -20.85 -0.04
C TYR A 404 -14.11 -20.50 -1.54
N VAL A 405 -13.03 -20.59 -2.32
CA VAL A 405 -13.02 -20.26 -3.76
C VAL A 405 -13.96 -21.15 -4.58
N VAL A 406 -14.23 -22.39 -4.16
CA VAL A 406 -15.12 -23.31 -4.87
C VAL A 406 -16.59 -22.87 -4.80
N ASP A 407 -17.01 -22.26 -3.70
CA ASP A 407 -18.40 -21.84 -3.49
C ASP A 407 -18.48 -20.55 -2.63
N PRO A 408 -17.96 -19.42 -3.12
CA PRO A 408 -17.82 -18.20 -2.32
C PRO A 408 -19.17 -17.66 -1.84
N GLN A 409 -20.26 -17.88 -2.59
CA GLN A 409 -21.58 -17.40 -2.24
C GLN A 409 -22.20 -18.15 -1.04
N ASN A 410 -21.80 -19.40 -0.80
CA ASN A 410 -22.35 -20.24 0.27
C ASN A 410 -21.29 -20.62 1.32
N SER A 411 -20.10 -20.05 1.26
CA SER A 411 -18.98 -20.45 2.11
C SER A 411 -19.19 -20.13 3.60
N GLY A 412 -20.11 -19.24 3.95
CA GLY A 412 -20.59 -19.01 5.31
C GLY A 412 -19.56 -18.34 6.25
N GLU A 413 -20.06 -17.66 7.28
CA GLU A 413 -19.24 -16.94 8.27
C GLU A 413 -18.28 -17.88 9.03
N GLU A 414 -18.70 -19.12 9.30
CA GLU A 414 -17.87 -20.11 10.02
C GLU A 414 -16.56 -20.46 9.28
N LEU A 415 -16.60 -20.62 7.95
CA LEU A 415 -15.39 -20.92 7.17
C LEU A 415 -14.48 -19.70 7.08
N LEU A 416 -15.06 -18.50 6.96
CA LEU A 416 -14.31 -17.26 6.95
C LEU A 416 -13.57 -17.05 8.28
N GLU A 417 -14.25 -17.26 9.41
CA GLU A 417 -13.63 -17.21 10.73
C GLU A 417 -12.50 -18.26 10.84
N GLU A 418 -12.74 -19.50 10.42
CA GLU A 418 -11.71 -20.56 10.41
C GLU A 418 -10.45 -20.16 9.62
N ILE A 419 -10.63 -19.53 8.44
CA ILE A 419 -9.54 -18.98 7.64
C ILE A 419 -8.78 -17.90 8.41
N ILE A 420 -9.48 -16.94 9.02
CA ILE A 420 -8.86 -15.80 9.74
C ILE A 420 -8.10 -16.28 10.99
N LEU A 421 -8.66 -17.21 11.76
CA LEU A 421 -8.04 -17.75 12.96
C LEU A 421 -6.78 -18.55 12.65
N LEU A 422 -6.81 -19.35 11.57
CA LEU A 422 -5.64 -20.12 11.15
C LEU A 422 -4.58 -19.23 10.48
N TRP A 423 -5.00 -18.23 9.71
CA TRP A 423 -4.10 -17.25 9.09
C TRP A 423 -3.31 -16.45 10.12
N SER A 424 -3.98 -16.04 11.21
CA SER A 424 -3.33 -15.34 12.33
C SER A 424 -2.62 -16.28 13.32
N GLY A 425 -2.81 -17.60 13.19
CA GLY A 425 -2.15 -18.58 14.06
C GLY A 425 -2.68 -18.62 15.50
N VAL A 426 -3.93 -18.21 15.72
CA VAL A 426 -4.55 -18.09 17.05
C VAL A 426 -5.59 -19.17 17.35
N GLN A 427 -5.74 -20.17 16.48
CA GLN A 427 -6.74 -21.23 16.62
C GLN A 427 -6.66 -22.02 17.94
N ASP A 428 -5.48 -22.08 18.55
CA ASP A 428 -5.21 -22.78 19.81
C ASP A 428 -5.35 -21.89 21.06
N VAL A 429 -5.65 -20.59 20.89
CA VAL A 429 -5.90 -19.67 22.01
C VAL A 429 -7.22 -20.05 22.68
N ALA A 430 -7.20 -20.21 24.01
CA ALA A 430 -8.40 -20.52 24.78
C ALA A 430 -9.36 -19.32 24.78
N ILE A 431 -10.62 -19.56 24.42
CA ILE A 431 -11.69 -18.54 24.24
C ILE A 431 -11.81 -17.60 25.44
N ASP A 432 -11.65 -18.11 26.67
CA ASP A 432 -11.82 -17.38 27.92
C ASP A 432 -10.52 -16.80 28.51
N SER A 433 -9.40 -16.91 27.79
CA SER A 433 -8.07 -16.49 28.29
C SER A 433 -7.90 -14.98 28.47
N ARG A 434 -8.85 -14.17 27.99
CA ARG A 434 -8.87 -12.69 28.08
C ARG A 434 -10.11 -12.17 28.81
N GLY A 435 -10.66 -13.00 29.70
CA GLY A 435 -11.88 -12.73 30.46
C GLY A 435 -13.16 -13.17 29.74
N ASP A 436 -14.31 -12.99 30.39
CA ASP A 436 -15.60 -13.54 29.94
C ASP A 436 -16.35 -12.64 28.93
N ASN A 437 -15.77 -11.50 28.52
CA ASN A 437 -16.49 -10.48 27.74
C ASN A 437 -16.26 -10.57 26.22
N ILE A 438 -15.24 -11.30 25.76
CA ILE A 438 -14.78 -11.33 24.37
C ILE A 438 -14.26 -12.74 24.05
N ASP A 439 -14.37 -13.19 22.79
CA ASP A 439 -13.58 -14.34 22.36
C ASP A 439 -12.10 -13.93 22.28
N ALA A 440 -11.27 -14.52 23.13
CA ALA A 440 -9.84 -14.20 23.17
C ALA A 440 -9.13 -14.41 21.83
N ARG A 441 -9.64 -15.27 20.95
CA ARG A 441 -9.10 -15.51 19.61
C ARG A 441 -9.35 -14.30 18.69
N HIS A 442 -10.53 -13.69 18.77
CA HIS A 442 -10.85 -12.47 18.01
C HIS A 442 -9.96 -11.31 18.43
N LEU A 443 -9.79 -11.12 19.75
CA LEU A 443 -8.87 -10.13 20.28
C LEU A 443 -7.43 -10.38 19.79
N ALA A 444 -6.98 -11.63 19.79
CA ALA A 444 -5.64 -11.98 19.34
C ALA A 444 -5.44 -11.68 17.84
N VAL A 445 -6.44 -11.93 16.97
CA VAL A 445 -6.40 -11.52 15.54
C VAL A 445 -6.17 -10.02 15.43
N ILE A 446 -6.95 -9.26 16.19
CA ILE A 446 -6.91 -7.80 16.21
C ILE A 446 -5.55 -7.28 16.69
N GLU A 447 -4.99 -7.85 17.75
CA GLU A 447 -3.66 -7.50 18.26
C GLU A 447 -2.54 -7.81 17.26
N ILE A 448 -2.67 -8.90 16.51
CA ILE A 448 -1.71 -9.27 15.46
C ILE A 448 -1.84 -8.30 14.29
N ALA A 449 -3.06 -8.05 13.79
CA ALA A 449 -3.30 -7.17 12.65
C ALA A 449 -2.94 -5.70 12.93
N SER A 450 -3.02 -5.25 14.19
CA SER A 450 -2.58 -3.91 14.58
C SER A 450 -1.09 -3.82 14.91
N GLY A 451 -0.39 -4.95 15.00
CA GLY A 451 1.00 -5.00 15.47
C GLY A 451 1.17 -4.67 16.96
N GLY A 452 0.09 -4.65 17.75
CA GLY A 452 0.12 -4.19 19.15
C GLY A 452 -0.84 -4.92 20.07
N SER A 453 -0.41 -5.17 21.31
CA SER A 453 -1.27 -5.79 22.33
C SER A 453 -2.24 -4.82 23.00
N TYR A 454 -3.47 -5.27 23.26
CA TYR A 454 -4.48 -4.54 24.00
C TYR A 454 -4.04 -4.28 25.44
N LYS A 455 -4.21 -3.04 25.90
CA LYS A 455 -4.00 -2.64 27.30
C LYS A 455 -5.19 -1.85 27.81
N ASN A 456 -5.78 -2.32 28.89
CA ASN A 456 -6.86 -1.61 29.56
C ASN A 456 -6.31 -0.42 30.35
N ARG A 457 -6.58 0.82 29.88
CA ARG A 457 -6.13 2.04 30.59
C ARG A 457 -6.80 2.27 31.96
N THR A 458 -7.89 1.57 32.28
CA THR A 458 -8.63 1.80 33.54
C THR A 458 -7.96 1.09 34.73
N ASN A 459 -7.47 -0.12 34.52
CA ASN A 459 -6.93 -0.99 35.58
C ASN A 459 -5.56 -1.58 35.24
N GLY A 460 -5.01 -1.31 34.04
CA GLY A 460 -3.72 -1.81 33.56
C GLY A 460 -3.71 -3.29 33.18
N THR A 461 -4.87 -3.96 33.11
CA THR A 461 -4.96 -5.38 32.73
C THR A 461 -4.94 -5.56 31.22
N VAL A 462 -4.73 -6.80 30.78
CA VAL A 462 -4.89 -7.20 29.36
C VAL A 462 -6.32 -7.65 29.05
N ASP A 463 -7.19 -7.75 30.06
CA ASP A 463 -8.58 -8.19 29.87
C ASP A 463 -9.49 -6.99 29.54
N PRO A 464 -10.27 -7.04 28.44
CA PRO A 464 -11.23 -6.01 28.12
C PRO A 464 -12.44 -5.98 29.07
N LEU A 465 -12.84 -4.77 29.47
CA LEU A 465 -14.14 -4.54 30.12
C LEU A 465 -15.27 -4.62 29.09
N PRO A 466 -16.54 -4.82 29.50
CA PRO A 466 -17.65 -5.06 28.58
C PRO A 466 -17.78 -4.05 27.44
N ASN A 467 -17.61 -2.75 27.71
CA ASN A 467 -17.70 -1.71 26.67
C ASN A 467 -16.54 -1.77 25.66
N ALA A 468 -15.32 -2.10 26.13
CA ALA A 468 -14.17 -2.24 25.26
C ALA A 468 -14.27 -3.52 24.43
N ALA A 469 -14.75 -4.61 25.03
CA ALA A 469 -15.01 -5.87 24.33
C ALA A 469 -15.98 -5.69 23.16
N LEU A 470 -17.06 -4.92 23.33
CA LEU A 470 -18.00 -4.62 22.24
C LEU A 470 -17.33 -3.93 21.04
N LEU A 471 -16.44 -2.98 21.29
CA LEU A 471 -15.72 -2.27 20.22
C LEU A 471 -14.71 -3.18 19.51
N LEU A 472 -14.02 -4.04 20.26
CA LEU A 472 -13.06 -4.99 19.73
C LEU A 472 -13.72 -6.08 18.88
N GLU A 473 -14.92 -6.54 19.27
CA GLU A 473 -15.71 -7.49 18.48
C GLU A 473 -16.29 -6.85 17.21
N ASP A 474 -16.70 -5.58 17.26
CA ASP A 474 -17.13 -4.82 16.08
C ASP A 474 -15.94 -4.64 15.10
N GLU A 475 -14.75 -4.35 15.61
CA GLU A 475 -13.54 -4.26 14.79
C GLU A 475 -13.12 -5.61 14.20
N PHE A 476 -13.23 -6.72 14.93
CA PHE A 476 -13.03 -8.05 14.36
C PHE A 476 -14.01 -8.33 13.22
N THR A 477 -15.27 -7.92 13.38
CA THR A 477 -16.30 -8.04 12.34
C THR A 477 -15.95 -7.21 11.10
N HIS A 478 -15.42 -5.99 11.27
CA HIS A 478 -14.93 -5.17 10.17
C HIS A 478 -13.74 -5.80 9.46
N PHE A 479 -12.77 -6.32 10.21
CA PHE A 479 -11.63 -7.03 9.64
C PHE A 479 -12.07 -8.27 8.85
N ALA A 480 -12.99 -9.07 9.40
CA ALA A 480 -13.56 -10.21 8.68
C ALA A 480 -14.26 -9.79 7.38
N SER A 481 -15.02 -8.68 7.41
CA SER A 481 -15.69 -8.12 6.24
C SER A 481 -14.70 -7.67 5.15
N TYR A 482 -13.56 -7.08 5.55
CA TYR A 482 -12.47 -6.75 4.63
C TYR A 482 -11.86 -8.01 3.99
N VAL A 483 -11.56 -9.02 4.79
CA VAL A 483 -11.01 -10.29 4.32
C VAL A 483 -11.96 -10.93 3.32
N GLU A 484 -13.24 -11.01 3.66
CA GLU A 484 -14.27 -11.53 2.76
C GLU A 484 -14.35 -10.73 1.46
N ALA A 485 -14.32 -9.41 1.53
CA ALA A 485 -14.36 -8.55 0.36
C ALA A 485 -13.14 -8.75 -0.58
N CYS A 486 -11.94 -8.93 -0.03
CA CYS A 486 -10.76 -9.30 -0.82
C CYS A 486 -10.95 -10.67 -1.50
N LEU A 487 -11.53 -11.67 -0.83
CA LEU A 487 -11.82 -12.97 -1.43
C LEU A 487 -12.89 -12.86 -2.53
N LEU A 488 -13.98 -12.16 -2.27
CA LEU A 488 -15.13 -12.01 -3.15
C LEU A 488 -14.79 -11.20 -4.42
N SER A 489 -14.03 -10.11 -4.29
CA SER A 489 -13.59 -9.29 -5.43
C SER A 489 -12.73 -10.09 -6.43
N GLN A 490 -11.98 -11.09 -5.96
CA GLN A 490 -11.11 -11.94 -6.79
C GLN A 490 -11.77 -13.25 -7.23
N THR A 491 -12.99 -13.52 -6.79
CA THR A 491 -13.74 -14.74 -7.11
C THR A 491 -15.09 -14.39 -7.75
N LEU A 492 -16.11 -14.11 -6.94
CA LEU A 492 -17.49 -13.92 -7.37
C LEU A 492 -17.72 -12.61 -8.14
N TYR A 493 -16.96 -11.56 -7.84
CA TYR A 493 -17.11 -10.22 -8.43
C TYR A 493 -15.92 -9.83 -9.32
N VAL A 494 -15.07 -10.78 -9.71
CA VAL A 494 -13.87 -10.51 -10.53
C VAL A 494 -14.18 -9.77 -11.85
N GLU A 495 -15.36 -10.00 -12.43
CA GLU A 495 -15.77 -9.28 -13.65
C GLU A 495 -16.11 -7.82 -13.36
N ASP A 496 -16.77 -7.53 -12.24
CA ASP A 496 -17.12 -6.16 -11.84
C ASP A 496 -15.87 -5.36 -11.47
N PHE A 497 -14.94 -5.97 -10.73
CA PHE A 497 -13.69 -5.33 -10.32
C PHE A 497 -12.68 -5.20 -11.46
N SER A 498 -12.86 -5.93 -12.58
CA SER A 498 -12.00 -5.80 -13.76
C SER A 498 -12.10 -4.44 -14.47
N TYR A 499 -13.10 -3.63 -14.12
CA TYR A 499 -13.25 -2.25 -14.59
C TYR A 499 -12.36 -1.25 -13.83
N ILE A 500 -11.72 -1.68 -12.74
CA ILE A 500 -10.69 -0.90 -12.05
C ILE A 500 -9.37 -1.21 -12.76
N SER A 501 -8.75 -0.19 -13.34
CA SER A 501 -7.53 -0.36 -14.12
C SER A 501 -6.35 0.34 -13.46
N LEU A 502 -5.13 -0.01 -13.88
CA LEU A 502 -3.92 0.70 -13.48
C LEU A 502 -3.49 1.66 -14.58
N THR A 503 -3.13 2.86 -14.16
CA THR A 503 -2.58 3.88 -15.04
C THR A 503 -1.28 4.43 -14.49
N VAL A 504 -0.40 4.91 -15.37
CA VAL A 504 0.82 5.61 -14.97
C VAL A 504 0.45 7.06 -14.66
N LYS A 505 0.91 7.60 -13.52
CA LYS A 505 0.71 9.01 -13.22
C LYS A 505 1.31 9.88 -14.34
N PRO A 506 0.65 10.98 -14.76
CA PRO A 506 1.15 11.82 -15.86
C PRO A 506 2.57 12.39 -15.66
N ASP A 507 2.99 12.52 -14.41
CA ASP A 507 4.32 12.98 -14.01
C ASP A 507 5.37 11.85 -13.92
N LEU A 508 4.98 10.61 -14.23
CA LEU A 508 5.79 9.40 -14.16
C LEU A 508 6.31 9.05 -12.75
N SER A 509 5.74 9.65 -11.71
CA SER A 509 6.13 9.39 -10.30
C SER A 509 5.73 8.00 -9.80
N GLY A 510 4.87 7.29 -10.52
CA GLY A 510 4.39 5.97 -10.14
C GLY A 510 3.18 5.53 -10.96
N LEU A 511 2.50 4.49 -10.48
CA LEU A 511 1.19 4.08 -11.00
C LEU A 511 0.07 4.73 -10.17
N THR A 512 -1.17 4.47 -10.52
CA THR A 512 -2.37 4.73 -9.70
C THR A 512 -3.54 3.90 -10.22
N LEU A 513 -4.59 3.76 -9.41
CA LEU A 513 -5.85 3.15 -9.84
C LEU A 513 -6.69 4.17 -10.62
N ASP A 514 -7.24 3.72 -11.74
CA ASP A 514 -8.26 4.43 -12.51
C ASP A 514 -9.60 3.73 -12.34
N PHE A 515 -10.54 4.47 -11.74
CA PHE A 515 -11.90 4.02 -11.44
C PHE A 515 -12.93 4.51 -12.46
N HIS A 516 -12.55 5.18 -13.55
CA HIS A 516 -13.51 5.79 -14.46
C HIS A 516 -14.45 4.77 -15.10
N ALA A 517 -13.90 3.66 -15.61
CA ALA A 517 -14.71 2.58 -16.19
C ALA A 517 -15.53 1.84 -15.11
N PHE A 518 -15.00 1.74 -13.89
CA PHE A 518 -15.71 1.15 -12.75
C PHE A 518 -16.91 2.01 -12.32
N GLU A 519 -16.77 3.33 -12.34
CA GLU A 519 -17.85 4.28 -12.08
C GLU A 519 -18.99 4.15 -13.09
N GLU A 520 -18.66 4.07 -14.38
CA GLU A 520 -19.66 3.85 -15.43
C GLU A 520 -20.37 2.50 -15.26
N HIS A 521 -19.63 1.45 -14.88
CA HIS A 521 -20.17 0.13 -14.58
C HIS A 521 -21.13 0.17 -13.39
N LEU A 522 -20.74 0.78 -12.27
CA LEU A 522 -21.60 0.96 -11.11
C LEU A 522 -22.86 1.76 -11.44
N ALA A 523 -22.76 2.81 -12.24
CA ALA A 523 -23.90 3.60 -12.67
C ALA A 523 -24.88 2.78 -13.55
N ASP A 524 -24.36 1.85 -14.36
CA ASP A 524 -25.17 0.95 -15.16
C ASP A 524 -25.88 -0.11 -14.30
N LEU A 525 -25.14 -0.78 -13.41
CA LEU A 525 -25.72 -1.73 -12.45
C LEU A 525 -26.81 -1.05 -11.62
N LYS A 526 -26.58 0.18 -11.14
CA LYS A 526 -27.57 0.91 -10.36
C LYS A 526 -28.91 1.11 -11.10
N ARG A 527 -28.89 1.22 -12.43
CA ARG A 527 -30.10 1.37 -13.26
C ARG A 527 -30.73 0.04 -13.65
N ASN A 528 -29.91 -0.98 -13.90
CA ASN A 528 -30.34 -2.21 -14.57
C ASN A 528 -30.40 -3.44 -13.65
N ASP A 529 -29.63 -3.45 -12.56
CA ASP A 529 -29.51 -4.54 -11.59
C ASP A 529 -29.07 -4.00 -10.22
N VAL A 530 -30.03 -3.41 -9.50
CA VAL A 530 -29.76 -2.77 -8.20
C VAL A 530 -29.21 -3.76 -7.16
N ASN A 531 -29.60 -5.04 -7.26
CA ASN A 531 -29.14 -6.10 -6.37
C ASN A 531 -27.63 -6.31 -6.57
N ARG A 532 -27.18 -6.46 -7.82
CA ARG A 532 -25.75 -6.61 -8.14
C ARG A 532 -24.98 -5.34 -7.82
N TYR A 533 -25.55 -4.15 -8.07
CA TYR A 533 -24.94 -2.88 -7.66
C TYR A 533 -24.64 -2.85 -6.16
N LEU A 534 -25.62 -3.20 -5.32
CA LEU A 534 -25.44 -3.17 -3.86
C LEU A 534 -24.40 -4.19 -3.40
N GLN A 535 -24.39 -5.39 -3.98
CA GLN A 535 -23.37 -6.40 -3.72
C GLN A 535 -21.95 -5.92 -4.07
N VAL A 536 -21.75 -5.42 -5.30
CA VAL A 536 -20.44 -4.91 -5.76
C VAL A 536 -20.00 -3.71 -4.93
N ARG A 537 -20.95 -2.81 -4.60
CA ARG A 537 -20.70 -1.66 -3.74
C ARG A 537 -20.22 -2.08 -2.35
N THR A 538 -20.87 -3.06 -1.70
CA THR A 538 -20.46 -3.55 -0.38
C THR A 538 -19.05 -4.14 -0.42
N VAL A 539 -18.78 -5.01 -1.40
CA VAL A 539 -17.44 -5.60 -1.55
C VAL A 539 -16.41 -4.50 -1.78
N PHE A 540 -16.71 -3.50 -2.60
CA PHE A 540 -15.79 -2.39 -2.85
C PHE A 540 -15.55 -1.57 -1.58
N TYR A 541 -16.61 -1.25 -0.85
CA TYR A 541 -16.52 -0.52 0.40
C TYR A 541 -15.63 -1.25 1.41
N ASN A 542 -15.96 -2.51 1.70
CA ASN A 542 -15.25 -3.33 2.67
C ASN A 542 -13.79 -3.59 2.28
N GLN A 543 -13.50 -3.81 0.99
CA GLN A 543 -12.14 -3.99 0.50
C GLN A 543 -11.29 -2.72 0.71
N MET A 544 -11.92 -1.55 0.66
CA MET A 544 -11.26 -0.25 0.77
C MET A 544 -11.25 0.30 2.20
N THR A 545 -11.86 -0.40 3.18
CA THR A 545 -11.96 0.03 4.58
C THR A 545 -10.61 0.44 5.16
N TYR A 546 -9.59 -0.40 5.00
CA TYR A 546 -8.22 -0.16 5.49
C TYR A 546 -7.32 0.52 4.45
N LEU A 547 -7.90 1.19 3.45
CA LEU A 547 -7.19 1.92 2.40
C LEU A 547 -7.69 3.38 2.33
N PRO A 548 -7.30 4.24 3.29
CA PRO A 548 -7.78 5.62 3.37
C PRO A 548 -7.25 6.52 2.24
N ALA A 549 -6.16 6.14 1.57
CA ALA A 549 -5.72 6.81 0.34
C ALA A 549 -6.80 6.85 -0.76
N PHE A 550 -7.79 5.94 -0.70
CA PHE A 550 -8.95 5.90 -1.59
C PHE A 550 -10.25 6.40 -0.95
N ALA A 551 -10.20 7.07 0.21
CA ALA A 551 -11.39 7.58 0.87
C ALA A 551 -12.11 8.64 0.01
N GLU A 552 -11.35 9.51 -0.66
CA GLU A 552 -11.91 10.51 -1.58
C GLU A 552 -12.53 9.83 -2.81
N GLU A 553 -11.89 8.81 -3.37
CA GLU A 553 -12.42 8.03 -4.49
C GLU A 553 -13.72 7.31 -4.12
N ARG A 554 -13.78 6.71 -2.93
CA ARG A 554 -15.02 6.10 -2.40
C ARG A 554 -16.15 7.13 -2.35
N GLU A 555 -15.89 8.31 -1.79
CA GLU A 555 -16.90 9.36 -1.72
C GLU A 555 -17.30 9.85 -3.12
N ARG A 556 -16.33 10.03 -4.02
CA ARG A 556 -16.54 10.44 -5.42
C ARG A 556 -17.43 9.45 -6.18
N LEU A 557 -17.26 8.15 -5.93
CA LEU A 557 -18.08 7.07 -6.50
C LEU A 557 -19.46 6.96 -5.84
N GLY A 558 -19.75 7.77 -4.82
CA GLY A 558 -21.00 7.69 -4.06
C GLY A 558 -21.08 6.47 -3.12
N ILE A 559 -19.93 5.89 -2.78
CA ILE A 559 -19.77 4.75 -1.88
C ILE A 559 -19.25 5.27 -0.54
N ARG A 560 -20.11 5.99 0.18
CA ARG A 560 -19.77 6.57 1.48
C ARG A 560 -19.69 5.49 2.56
N GLY A 561 -19.10 5.88 3.69
CA GLY A 561 -18.98 5.10 4.92
C GLY A 561 -20.26 4.55 5.54
N ASP A 562 -21.39 4.76 4.88
CA ASP A 562 -22.69 4.50 5.43
C ASP A 562 -22.96 2.98 5.40
N LEU A 563 -23.31 2.39 6.54
CA LEU A 563 -23.44 0.94 6.71
C LEU A 563 -24.54 0.40 5.78
N LEU A 564 -24.18 -0.43 4.79
CA LEU A 564 -25.19 -1.13 3.97
C LEU A 564 -25.78 -2.30 4.76
N ILE A 565 -27.09 -2.25 5.03
CA ILE A 565 -27.84 -3.38 5.61
C ILE A 565 -28.95 -3.79 4.63
N ALA A 566 -28.88 -5.03 4.14
CA ALA A 566 -29.79 -5.55 3.11
C ALA A 566 -30.63 -6.74 3.60
N GLY A 567 -31.91 -6.83 3.21
CA GLY A 567 -32.85 -7.90 3.58
C GLY A 567 -32.79 -9.10 2.64
N GLY A 568 -32.95 -8.87 1.34
CA GLY A 568 -32.81 -9.90 0.30
C GLY A 568 -34.13 -10.26 -0.38
N GLU A 569 -34.41 -11.57 -0.54
CA GLU A 569 -35.73 -12.06 -1.00
C GLU A 569 -36.56 -12.49 0.22
N GLY A 570 -37.76 -11.95 0.40
CA GLY A 570 -38.65 -12.27 1.51
C GLY A 570 -39.17 -11.02 2.22
N ASP A 571 -39.98 -11.23 3.26
CA ASP A 571 -40.41 -10.13 4.14
C ASP A 571 -39.38 -10.00 5.30
N ASP A 572 -38.56 -8.95 5.29
CA ASP A 572 -37.41 -8.79 6.19
C ASP A 572 -37.62 -7.75 7.30
N VAL A 573 -36.84 -7.86 8.37
CA VAL A 573 -36.78 -6.85 9.45
C VAL A 573 -35.35 -6.36 9.59
N ILE A 574 -35.11 -5.14 9.13
CA ILE A 574 -33.79 -4.52 9.04
C ILE A 574 -33.67 -3.43 10.10
N LYS A 575 -32.56 -3.44 10.84
CA LYS A 575 -32.25 -2.42 11.85
C LYS A 575 -30.86 -1.83 11.61
N GLY A 576 -30.82 -0.53 11.38
CA GLY A 576 -29.66 0.34 11.39
C GLY A 576 -28.98 0.39 12.75
N LYS A 577 -27.73 0.86 12.73
CA LYS A 577 -26.95 1.25 13.89
C LYS A 577 -27.15 2.75 14.15
N ASP A 578 -26.54 3.28 15.21
CA ASP A 578 -26.53 4.73 15.46
C ASP A 578 -25.44 5.44 14.60
N THR A 579 -25.42 5.12 13.30
CA THR A 579 -24.53 5.66 12.27
C THR A 579 -25.35 6.09 11.05
N SER A 580 -24.75 6.83 10.12
CA SER A 580 -25.41 7.07 8.83
C SER A 580 -25.40 5.77 8.04
N ASP A 581 -26.56 5.24 7.69
CA ASP A 581 -26.70 3.89 7.16
C ASP A 581 -27.38 3.89 5.78
N TYR A 582 -27.18 2.83 5.00
CA TYR A 582 -27.95 2.55 3.79
C TYR A 582 -28.74 1.25 3.98
N LEU A 583 -30.05 1.33 4.20
CA LEU A 583 -30.92 0.18 4.40
C LEU A 583 -31.63 -0.17 3.11
N TRP A 584 -31.57 -1.43 2.68
CA TRP A 584 -32.27 -1.91 1.49
C TRP A 584 -33.09 -3.17 1.78
N GLY A 585 -34.42 -3.10 1.65
CA GLY A 585 -35.33 -4.23 1.92
C GLY A 585 -35.13 -5.37 0.94
N GLY A 586 -35.21 -5.06 -0.36
CA GLY A 586 -35.04 -6.05 -1.41
C GLY A 586 -36.36 -6.39 -2.05
N ALA A 587 -36.80 -7.65 -2.00
CA ALA A 587 -38.06 -8.06 -2.57
C ALA A 587 -38.97 -8.72 -1.52
N GLY A 588 -40.11 -8.13 -1.21
CA GLY A 588 -41.08 -8.58 -0.23
C GLY A 588 -41.67 -7.39 0.53
N ASN A 589 -42.31 -7.63 1.66
CA ASN A 589 -42.85 -6.54 2.49
C ASN A 589 -41.96 -6.35 3.71
N ASP A 590 -41.02 -5.43 3.60
CA ASP A 590 -39.92 -5.26 4.52
C ASP A 590 -40.22 -4.22 5.60
N ASN A 591 -39.50 -4.30 6.72
CA ASN A 591 -39.59 -3.35 7.82
C ASN A 591 -38.19 -2.84 8.17
N LEU A 592 -37.84 -1.67 7.65
CA LEU A 592 -36.56 -1.00 7.79
C LEU A 592 -36.65 0.06 8.89
N ASN A 593 -35.62 0.09 9.73
CA ASN A 593 -35.54 0.96 10.89
C ASN A 593 -34.11 1.46 11.04
N SER A 594 -33.81 2.73 10.79
CA SER A 594 -32.41 3.18 10.64
C SER A 594 -31.75 3.75 11.91
N SER A 595 -32.51 4.03 12.97
CA SER A 595 -31.99 4.47 14.28
C SER A 595 -31.54 5.94 14.35
N SER A 596 -30.24 6.22 14.35
CA SER A 596 -29.73 7.59 14.52
C SER A 596 -28.64 7.81 13.48
N GLY A 597 -28.73 8.84 12.65
CA GLY A 597 -27.80 9.00 11.53
C GLY A 597 -28.46 9.76 10.39
N ASN A 598 -27.71 10.08 9.34
CA ASN A 598 -28.34 10.56 8.11
C ASN A 598 -28.47 9.38 7.16
N ASP A 599 -29.62 8.73 7.19
CA ASP A 599 -29.78 7.40 6.62
C ASP A 599 -30.32 7.45 5.21
N THR A 600 -30.12 6.38 4.44
CA THR A 600 -30.76 6.15 3.16
C THR A 600 -31.57 4.86 3.22
N LEU A 601 -32.89 4.95 3.19
CA LEU A 601 -33.79 3.81 3.26
C LEU A 601 -34.41 3.54 1.89
N VAL A 602 -34.31 2.29 1.43
CA VAL A 602 -34.82 1.82 0.14
C VAL A 602 -35.64 0.55 0.39
N GLY A 603 -36.96 0.61 0.22
CA GLY A 603 -37.82 -0.58 0.38
C GLY A 603 -37.46 -1.68 -0.62
N GLY A 604 -37.39 -1.32 -1.90
CA GLY A 604 -37.28 -2.30 -2.97
C GLY A 604 -38.67 -2.69 -3.44
N SER A 605 -38.87 -3.91 -3.94
CA SER A 605 -40.18 -4.32 -4.49
C SER A 605 -41.09 -4.96 -3.44
N GLY A 606 -42.24 -4.36 -3.18
CA GLY A 606 -43.32 -4.93 -2.38
C GLY A 606 -44.13 -3.87 -1.66
N ASN A 607 -44.38 -3.99 -0.35
CA ASN A 607 -45.05 -2.93 0.39
C ASN A 607 -44.34 -2.74 1.71
N ASP A 608 -43.41 -1.80 1.72
CA ASP A 608 -42.41 -1.73 2.78
C ASP A 608 -42.78 -0.71 3.84
N LYS A 609 -42.17 -0.86 5.01
CA LYS A 609 -42.28 0.07 6.11
C LYS A 609 -40.90 0.62 6.43
N LEU A 610 -40.69 1.91 6.16
CA LEU A 610 -39.41 2.59 6.30
C LEU A 610 -39.50 3.58 7.47
N THR A 611 -38.66 3.41 8.50
CA THR A 611 -38.65 4.25 9.70
C THR A 611 -37.26 4.89 9.88
N GLY A 612 -37.16 6.20 9.65
CA GLY A 612 -35.89 6.97 9.67
C GLY A 612 -35.37 7.29 11.07
N TYR A 613 -36.27 7.65 11.99
CA TYR A 613 -35.90 8.13 13.33
C TYR A 613 -34.98 9.37 13.26
N TYR A 614 -33.89 9.43 14.02
CA TYR A 614 -33.16 10.69 14.23
C TYR A 614 -32.14 10.97 13.12
N GLY A 615 -32.21 12.18 12.54
CA GLY A 615 -31.23 12.71 11.59
C GLY A 615 -31.88 13.11 10.28
N SER A 616 -31.09 13.42 9.25
CA SER A 616 -31.60 13.92 7.97
C SER A 616 -31.62 12.80 6.93
N ASP A 617 -32.76 12.15 6.80
CA ASP A 617 -32.86 10.87 6.09
C ASP A 617 -33.26 11.02 4.62
N THR A 618 -32.87 10.06 3.80
CA THR A 618 -33.21 9.94 2.39
C THR A 618 -34.00 8.67 2.12
N TYR A 619 -35.23 8.82 1.65
CA TYR A 619 -36.07 7.69 1.20
C TYR A 619 -36.02 7.59 -0.31
N LEU A 620 -35.59 6.47 -0.86
CA LEU A 620 -35.51 6.26 -2.31
C LEU A 620 -36.67 5.37 -2.77
N PHE A 621 -37.44 5.84 -3.74
CA PHE A 621 -38.61 5.14 -4.27
C PHE A 621 -38.61 5.14 -5.81
N ASN A 622 -38.66 3.95 -6.42
CA ASN A 622 -38.66 3.75 -7.87
C ASN A 622 -40.01 3.23 -8.39
N ALA A 623 -40.21 3.28 -9.71
CA ALA A 623 -41.34 2.64 -10.34
C ALA A 623 -41.24 1.11 -10.24
N GLY A 624 -42.20 0.50 -9.54
CA GLY A 624 -42.23 -0.97 -9.31
C GLY A 624 -42.02 -1.35 -7.86
N ASP A 625 -41.60 -0.41 -7.02
CA ASP A 625 -41.32 -0.63 -5.60
C ASP A 625 -42.59 -0.94 -4.79
N GLY A 626 -43.76 -0.51 -5.29
CA GLY A 626 -45.07 -0.92 -4.76
C GLY A 626 -45.71 0.14 -3.86
N GLN A 627 -46.15 -0.21 -2.65
CA GLN A 627 -46.84 0.74 -1.75
C GLN A 627 -46.18 0.84 -0.38
N ASP A 628 -45.21 1.73 -0.28
CA ASP A 628 -44.43 1.89 0.94
C ASP A 628 -45.08 2.86 1.93
N THR A 629 -44.74 2.67 3.19
CA THR A 629 -45.12 3.52 4.33
C THR A 629 -43.85 4.07 4.98
N ILE A 630 -43.64 5.39 4.83
CA ILE A 630 -42.56 6.11 5.52
C ILE A 630 -43.08 6.63 6.87
N ILE A 631 -42.27 6.44 7.92
CA ILE A 631 -42.57 6.87 9.29
C ILE A 631 -41.43 7.74 9.83
N GLU A 632 -41.78 9.00 10.06
CA GLU A 632 -40.95 10.00 10.75
C GLU A 632 -41.63 10.38 12.06
N ASP A 633 -41.28 9.70 13.17
CA ASP A 633 -41.89 9.91 14.48
C ASP A 633 -40.92 10.46 15.56
N MET A 634 -39.63 10.61 15.24
CA MET A 634 -38.61 11.21 16.09
C MET A 634 -37.67 12.07 15.25
N SER A 635 -37.44 13.34 15.58
CA SER A 635 -36.44 14.18 14.87
C SER A 635 -35.95 15.35 15.74
N TYR A 636 -34.77 15.88 15.43
CA TYR A 636 -34.26 17.16 15.94
C TYR A 636 -34.78 18.34 15.10
N SER A 637 -34.75 19.54 15.68
CA SER A 637 -35.36 20.74 15.07
C SER A 637 -34.70 21.23 13.77
N ASN A 638 -33.55 20.67 13.41
CA ASN A 638 -32.73 21.05 12.25
C ASN A 638 -32.58 19.90 11.23
N ASP A 639 -33.27 18.78 11.45
CA ASP A 639 -33.25 17.63 10.55
C ASP A 639 -34.04 17.94 9.28
N VAL A 640 -33.55 17.46 8.14
CA VAL A 640 -34.17 17.66 6.83
C VAL A 640 -34.24 16.34 6.07
N ASP A 641 -35.42 15.75 6.07
CA ASP A 641 -35.67 14.51 5.35
C ASP A 641 -36.01 14.77 3.88
N ARG A 642 -35.64 13.80 3.04
CA ARG A 642 -35.81 13.89 1.59
C ARG A 642 -36.39 12.60 1.03
N LEU A 643 -37.53 12.72 0.37
CA LEU A 643 -38.01 11.70 -0.56
C LEU A 643 -37.39 11.92 -1.93
N VAL A 644 -36.71 10.91 -2.46
CA VAL A 644 -36.12 10.88 -3.80
C VAL A 644 -36.94 9.91 -4.65
N LEU A 645 -37.59 10.45 -5.68
CA LEU A 645 -38.27 9.64 -6.69
C LEU A 645 -37.27 9.26 -7.78
N GLY A 646 -37.01 7.97 -7.92
CA GLY A 646 -36.06 7.40 -8.86
C GLY A 646 -36.68 7.01 -10.21
N ASP A 647 -36.13 5.98 -10.84
CA ASP A 647 -36.40 5.64 -12.23
C ASP A 647 -37.88 5.31 -12.50
N GLY A 648 -38.37 5.73 -13.66
CA GLY A 648 -39.77 5.56 -14.07
C GLY A 648 -40.77 6.56 -13.45
N LEU A 649 -40.34 7.41 -12.52
CA LEU A 649 -41.19 8.41 -11.85
C LEU A 649 -40.78 9.87 -12.12
N LEU A 650 -39.70 10.10 -12.89
CA LEU A 650 -39.25 11.44 -13.30
C LEU A 650 -40.01 11.97 -14.53
N THR A 651 -40.09 13.30 -14.65
CA THR A 651 -40.92 14.07 -15.60
C THR A 651 -40.66 13.83 -17.09
N GLU A 652 -39.69 13.02 -17.45
CA GLU A 652 -39.36 12.67 -18.85
C GLU A 652 -40.28 11.57 -19.42
N ASN A 653 -41.12 10.96 -18.56
CA ASN A 653 -42.01 9.85 -18.90
C ASN A 653 -43.51 10.19 -18.92
N THR A 654 -43.91 11.46 -19.06
CA THR A 654 -45.32 11.87 -19.24
C THR A 654 -45.68 12.29 -20.65
#